data_AF-A0A8J5X5B9-F1
#
_entry.id   AF-A0A8J5X5B9-F1
#
_cell.length_a   1.000
_cell.length_b   1.000
_cell.length_c   1.000
_cell.angle_alpha   90.00
_cell.angle_beta   90.00
_cell.angle_gamma   90.00
#
_symmetry.space_group_name_H-M   'P 1'
#
loop_
_entity.id
_entity.type
_entity.pdbx_description
1 polymer ?
#
loop_
_entity_poly.entity_id
_entity_poly.type
_entity_poly.pdbx_seq_one_letter_code
_entity_poly.pdbx_strand_id
1 'polypeptide(L)'
;MPVGDFEIIGSCGMGPCSQVSCTVTFQIRDGKVACDRCKIAGLSIPFYSMLNGPFTESQRDLVDLSENGISLEGMRAVSEFSCTYSLEDLPLEILLEILVFANTFCCDKLKDACDRKLASFVSSRQDAVELMALAFEENAPALATSCLQVFLQELPDCLTDELVVSLFLSATEQQQCIMVGQASFVLYCLLSEVAMNIDPRTEATVCLSEKLTQLAVTPTQKQIAFHQLGCIRLLRKEYNEAELQFSIAFSAGHVYSIAGLARVAGIKGKKILAYEKLSSVITSSIPLGWMYMERSLYSEGDKKLADLEKATELDPTLTYPYMYRAASLMRKKDARLALEEINRLLGFKLALECLELRICLFLALEDYKSAICDIHAILTLSPEYRMLEGRVAASKIGTLLGAHVEKWNTAECWLQLYERWSSVDDIGSLSVIYRMLESDATKGVLYFRQSLLLLRLNCPEAAMRSLQLARQHAATEHERLVYEGWLLYDTGHCEEALQKAEDSISIQRSFEAFFLKAYVLADSGVDPSYSATVISLLEDALKCPSDRLRKGQALNNLGGVFVDCEKLDSAADCYTSALKIRHTRAHQGLARVHYLRNNRDAAYEEMTRLIEKAKNNASAYEKRSEYCEREQTMTDLQTVTQLDPLRVYPYRYRAAVLMDSHKEKEAIAELTRAIAFKADLHLLHLRAAFHEHIGDVPSALRDCRAALSLDPNHQEMLELQKRVNTQEP
;
A
#
# COMPACT_ATOMS: atom_id res chain seq x y z
N MET A 1 -26.63 27.85 13.29
CA MET A 1 -27.38 28.86 12.51
C MET A 1 -26.35 29.69 11.77
N PRO A 2 -26.46 29.88 10.44
CA PRO A 2 -25.43 30.60 9.72
C PRO A 2 -25.58 32.09 10.02
N VAL A 3 -24.51 32.69 10.53
CA VAL A 3 -24.37 34.14 10.68
C VAL A 3 -24.19 34.67 9.26
N GLY A 4 -25.18 35.42 8.79
CA GLY A 4 -25.20 35.96 7.44
C GLY A 4 -24.05 36.91 7.18
N ASP A 5 -23.55 36.87 5.95
CA ASP A 5 -22.61 37.83 5.38
C ASP A 5 -23.15 39.25 5.59
N PHE A 6 -22.50 40.02 6.46
CA PHE A 6 -22.68 41.46 6.51
C PHE A 6 -21.79 42.09 5.45
N GLU A 7 -22.36 42.36 4.28
CA GLU A 7 -21.83 43.40 3.39
C GLU A 7 -21.82 44.73 4.16
N ILE A 8 -20.62 45.24 4.43
CA ILE A 8 -20.41 46.58 4.96
C ILE A 8 -20.71 47.58 3.83
N ILE A 9 -21.99 47.90 3.65
CA ILE A 9 -22.42 49.09 2.90
C ILE A 9 -22.61 50.21 3.93
N GLY A 10 -21.54 50.97 4.15
CA GLY A 10 -21.56 52.20 4.95
C GLY A 10 -21.60 53.43 4.04
N SER A 11 -22.79 53.86 3.64
CA SER A 11 -23.00 55.22 3.14
C SER A 11 -22.74 56.22 4.27
N CYS A 12 -21.81 57.16 4.08
CA CYS A 12 -21.53 58.27 4.98
C CYS A 12 -22.80 59.07 5.32
N GLY A 13 -23.34 58.86 6.52
CA GLY A 13 -24.32 59.74 7.15
C GLY A 13 -23.60 60.80 7.99
N MET A 14 -23.73 62.06 7.59
CA MET A 14 -23.13 63.21 8.28
C MET A 14 -23.80 63.53 9.62
N GLY A 15 -23.01 63.54 10.69
CA GLY A 15 -23.24 64.19 11.99
C GLY A 15 -21.95 64.91 12.42
N PRO A 16 -21.99 65.93 13.30
CA PRO A 16 -21.08 67.08 13.25
C PRO A 16 -19.60 66.74 13.50
N CYS A 17 -18.76 67.25 12.58
CA CYS A 17 -17.31 67.15 12.49
C CYS A 17 -16.55 67.31 13.82
N SER A 18 -15.94 66.23 14.28
CA SER A 18 -14.52 66.26 14.65
C SER A 18 -13.71 65.82 13.43
N GLN A 19 -12.72 66.61 13.01
CA GLN A 19 -11.80 66.24 11.94
C GLN A 19 -10.91 65.09 12.42
N VAL A 20 -11.39 63.86 12.31
CA VAL A 20 -10.61 62.68 12.63
C VAL A 20 -9.72 62.37 11.42
N SER A 21 -8.39 62.33 11.63
CA SER A 21 -7.41 62.10 10.58
C SER A 21 -7.61 60.75 9.87
N CYS A 22 -7.44 60.73 8.55
CA CYS A 22 -7.41 59.49 7.75
C CYS A 22 -6.24 58.56 8.13
N THR A 23 -5.24 59.11 8.82
CA THR A 23 -4.05 58.37 9.26
C THR A 23 -4.09 58.24 10.78
N VAL A 24 -3.88 57.03 11.28
CA VAL A 24 -3.67 56.74 12.70
C VAL A 24 -2.23 56.27 12.90
N THR A 25 -1.56 56.78 13.92
CA THR A 25 -0.19 56.38 14.26
C THR A 25 -0.25 55.46 15.48
N PHE A 26 0.29 54.25 15.34
CA PHE A 26 0.47 53.33 16.45
C PHE A 26 1.86 53.49 17.06
N GLN A 27 1.93 53.72 18.37
CA GLN A 27 3.18 53.73 19.13
C GLN A 27 3.49 52.32 19.62
N ILE A 28 4.73 51.87 19.39
CA ILE A 28 5.26 50.59 19.85
C ILE A 28 6.61 50.84 20.49
N ARG A 29 6.64 50.81 21.82
CA ARG A 29 7.77 51.21 22.66
C ARG A 29 8.26 52.60 22.23
N ASP A 30 9.49 52.69 21.72
CA ASP A 30 10.12 53.93 21.27
C ASP A 30 9.83 54.28 19.79
N GLY A 31 9.19 53.36 19.05
CA GLY A 31 8.90 53.51 17.62
C GLY A 31 7.44 53.88 17.31
N LYS A 32 7.20 54.38 16.09
CA LYS A 32 5.86 54.75 15.60
C LYS A 32 5.63 54.22 14.19
N VAL A 33 4.43 53.72 13.92
CA VAL A 33 3.98 53.25 12.60
C VAL A 33 2.71 54.00 12.21
N ALA A 34 2.73 54.69 11.07
CA ALA A 34 1.57 55.38 10.53
C ALA A 34 0.79 54.45 9.60
N CYS A 35 -0.51 54.30 9.84
CA CYS A 35 -1.39 53.40 9.10
C CYS A 35 -2.61 54.16 8.55
N ASP A 36 -3.20 53.66 7.47
CA ASP A 36 -4.52 54.11 7.01
C ASP A 36 -5.58 53.61 8.00
N ARG A 37 -6.33 54.56 8.58
CA ARG A 37 -7.31 54.29 9.63
C ARG A 37 -8.42 53.37 9.13
N CYS A 38 -8.91 53.57 7.90
CA CYS A 38 -9.99 52.77 7.33
C CYS A 38 -9.53 51.34 7.00
N LYS A 39 -8.29 51.18 6.51
CA LYS A 39 -7.72 49.87 6.18
C LYS A 39 -7.47 49.01 7.42
N ILE A 40 -6.84 49.57 8.46
CA ILE A 40 -6.66 48.87 9.74
C ILE A 40 -8.00 48.56 10.39
N ALA A 41 -8.94 49.52 10.42
CA ALA A 41 -10.29 49.29 10.92
C ALA A 41 -11.00 48.14 10.19
N GLY A 42 -10.69 47.92 8.91
CA GLY A 42 -11.24 46.83 8.09
C GLY A 42 -10.63 45.45 8.34
N LEU A 43 -9.59 45.32 9.17
CA LEU A 43 -9.00 44.02 9.50
C LEU A 43 -9.87 43.19 10.44
N SER A 44 -10.60 43.83 11.35
CA SER A 44 -11.45 43.14 12.32
C SER A 44 -12.49 44.05 12.97
N ILE A 45 -13.51 43.44 13.57
CA ILE A 45 -14.54 44.15 14.35
C ILE A 45 -13.93 44.90 15.56
N PRO A 46 -12.97 44.32 16.33
CA PRO A 46 -12.25 45.06 17.37
C PRO A 46 -11.56 46.33 16.86
N PHE A 47 -10.83 46.27 15.75
CA PHE A 47 -10.17 47.46 15.18
C PHE A 47 -11.18 48.50 14.69
N TYR A 48 -12.26 48.06 14.03
CA TYR A 48 -13.34 48.95 13.62
C TYR A 48 -13.94 49.68 14.83
N SER A 49 -14.23 48.94 15.90
CA SER A 49 -14.82 49.49 17.12
C SER A 49 -13.87 50.47 17.81
N MET A 50 -12.58 50.13 17.92
CA MET A 50 -11.57 50.99 18.55
C MET A 50 -11.36 52.29 17.77
N LEU A 51 -11.25 52.21 16.45
CA LEU A 51 -10.84 53.36 15.63
C LEU A 51 -12.01 54.22 15.13
N ASN A 52 -13.20 53.64 15.01
CA ASN A 52 -14.39 54.31 14.46
C ASN A 52 -15.62 54.24 15.41
N GLY A 53 -15.51 53.56 16.55
CA GLY A 53 -16.58 53.44 17.53
C GLY A 53 -16.49 54.47 18.67
N PRO A 54 -17.20 54.25 19.79
CA PRO A 54 -17.36 55.23 20.86
C PRO A 54 -16.17 55.31 21.84
N PHE A 55 -15.03 54.70 21.52
CA PHE A 55 -13.85 54.66 22.39
C PHE A 55 -13.02 55.94 22.29
N THR A 56 -12.19 56.22 23.30
CA THR A 56 -11.35 57.43 23.31
C THR A 56 -10.31 57.45 22.17
N GLU A 57 -9.91 56.27 21.74
CA GLU A 57 -8.96 55.98 20.68
C GLU A 57 -9.49 56.44 19.32
N SER A 58 -10.82 56.45 19.10
CA SER A 58 -11.41 56.90 17.84
C SER A 58 -11.22 58.40 17.58
N GLN A 59 -10.98 59.19 18.63
CA GLN A 59 -10.71 60.62 18.53
C GLN A 59 -9.21 60.97 18.59
N ARG A 60 -8.32 59.97 18.69
CA ARG A 60 -6.87 60.18 18.76
C ARG A 60 -6.19 59.83 17.44
N ASP A 61 -5.15 60.59 17.10
CA ASP A 61 -4.25 60.27 15.98
C ASP A 61 -3.06 59.41 16.41
N LEU A 62 -2.84 59.27 17.73
CA LEU A 62 -1.82 58.42 18.33
C LEU A 62 -2.48 57.42 19.28
N VAL A 63 -2.31 56.13 18.99
CA VAL A 63 -2.78 55.02 19.82
C VAL A 63 -1.56 54.21 20.26
N ASP A 64 -1.45 53.90 21.55
CA ASP A 64 -0.33 53.14 22.09
C ASP A 64 -0.66 51.65 22.12
N LEU A 65 0.17 50.83 21.47
CA LEU A 65 0.09 49.37 21.45
C LEU A 65 1.37 48.71 22.00
N SER A 66 2.16 49.44 22.79
CA SER A 66 3.46 48.99 23.29
C SER A 66 3.38 47.75 24.19
N GLU A 67 2.24 47.50 24.83
CA GLU A 67 2.01 46.36 25.72
C GLU A 67 1.37 45.14 25.01
N ASN A 68 1.17 45.21 23.69
CA ASN A 68 0.45 44.17 22.93
C ASN A 68 1.36 43.10 22.30
N GLY A 69 2.64 43.06 22.67
CA GLY A 69 3.56 41.98 22.27
C GLY A 69 4.03 41.99 20.80
N ILE A 70 3.65 43.00 20.01
CA ILE A 70 4.07 43.13 18.61
C ILE A 70 5.28 44.07 18.48
N SER A 71 6.28 43.69 17.68
CA SER A 71 7.42 44.54 17.36
C SER A 71 7.06 45.64 16.35
N LEU A 72 7.97 46.63 16.22
CA LEU A 72 7.82 47.69 15.23
C LEU A 72 7.76 47.14 13.79
N GLU A 73 8.53 46.09 13.52
CA GLU A 73 8.58 45.40 12.22
C GLU A 73 7.29 44.61 11.97
N GLY A 74 6.81 43.86 12.98
CA GLY A 74 5.52 43.18 12.91
C GLY A 74 4.36 44.14 12.61
N MET A 75 4.31 45.31 13.27
CA MET A 75 3.24 46.28 13.02
C MET A 75 3.34 46.97 11.66
N ARG A 76 4.54 47.14 11.11
CA ARG A 76 4.71 47.60 9.72
C ARG A 76 4.14 46.57 8.75
N ALA A 77 4.43 45.29 8.96
CA ALA A 77 3.85 44.21 8.16
C ALA A 77 2.32 44.15 8.28
N VAL A 78 1.75 44.34 9.47
CA VAL A 78 0.29 44.45 9.65
C VAL A 78 -0.29 45.64 8.89
N SER A 79 0.38 46.79 8.95
CA SER A 79 -0.01 47.99 8.20
C SER A 79 -0.03 47.73 6.70
N GLU A 80 1.03 47.11 6.18
CA GLU A 80 1.13 46.76 4.77
C GLU A 80 0.07 45.73 4.36
N PHE A 81 -0.10 44.67 5.15
CA PHE A 81 -1.14 43.66 4.94
C PHE A 81 -2.53 44.28 4.89
N SER A 82 -2.83 45.31 5.70
CA SER A 82 -4.12 45.99 5.66
C SER A 82 -4.43 46.65 4.32
N CYS A 83 -3.39 46.95 3.54
CA CYS A 83 -3.50 47.52 2.20
C CYS A 83 -3.47 46.47 1.10
N THR A 84 -2.64 45.43 1.23
CA THR A 84 -2.33 44.47 0.16
C THR A 84 -3.05 43.12 0.31
N TYR A 85 -3.48 42.76 1.52
CA TYR A 85 -3.91 41.42 1.92
C TYR A 85 -2.87 40.33 1.63
N SER A 86 -1.58 40.68 1.62
CA SER A 86 -0.46 39.77 1.42
C SER A 86 0.65 40.05 2.43
N LEU A 87 1.21 38.98 3.00
CA LEU A 87 2.34 39.03 3.92
C LEU A 87 3.63 38.71 3.14
N GLU A 88 4.63 39.59 3.26
CA GLU A 88 5.97 39.39 2.70
C GLU A 88 6.72 38.23 3.40
N ASP A 89 7.90 37.87 2.89
CA ASP A 89 8.78 36.89 3.52
C ASP A 89 9.45 37.51 4.75
N LEU A 90 8.88 37.22 5.91
CA LEU A 90 9.33 37.70 7.21
C LEU A 90 10.03 36.59 8.00
N PRO A 91 10.94 36.93 8.93
CA PRO A 91 11.52 35.97 9.87
C PRO A 91 10.45 35.25 10.71
N LEU A 92 10.75 34.02 11.12
CA LEU A 92 9.83 33.17 11.89
C LEU A 92 9.33 33.87 13.16
N GLU A 93 10.22 34.56 13.88
CA GLU A 93 9.88 35.26 15.12
C GLU A 93 8.84 36.37 14.90
N ILE A 94 8.97 37.11 13.80
CA ILE A 94 8.05 38.20 13.44
C ILE A 94 6.68 37.65 13.03
N LEU A 95 6.66 36.54 12.28
CA LEU A 95 5.41 35.86 11.93
C LEU A 95 4.69 35.34 13.18
N LEU A 96 5.41 34.78 14.16
CA LEU A 96 4.80 34.35 15.41
C LEU A 96 4.18 35.53 16.18
N GLU A 97 4.87 36.67 16.27
CA GLU A 97 4.29 37.89 16.86
C GLU A 97 3.03 38.36 16.13
N ILE A 98 3.04 38.34 14.80
CA ILE A 98 1.90 38.72 13.96
C ILE A 98 0.73 37.75 14.16
N LEU A 99 0.98 36.46 14.31
CA LEU A 99 -0.05 35.45 14.56
C LEU A 99 -0.74 35.70 15.91
N VAL A 100 0.03 35.88 16.98
CA VAL A 100 -0.48 36.20 18.32
C VAL A 100 -1.29 37.51 18.29
N PHE A 101 -0.78 38.52 17.60
CA PHE A 101 -1.48 39.79 17.41
C PHE A 101 -2.80 39.61 16.64
N ALA A 102 -2.78 38.83 15.55
CA ALA A 102 -3.97 38.58 14.74
C ALA A 102 -5.04 37.85 15.55
N ASN A 103 -4.67 36.90 16.41
CA ASN A 103 -5.59 36.25 17.34
C ASN A 103 -6.14 37.24 18.38
N THR A 104 -5.28 38.03 19.01
CA THR A 104 -5.64 39.00 20.05
C THR A 104 -6.68 40.02 19.55
N PHE A 105 -6.55 40.45 18.30
CA PHE A 105 -7.43 41.43 17.68
C PHE A 105 -8.47 40.82 16.72
N CYS A 106 -8.63 39.50 16.70
CA CYS A 106 -9.58 38.76 15.84
C CYS A 106 -9.48 39.12 14.34
N CYS A 107 -8.25 39.23 13.83
CA CYS A 107 -7.96 39.53 12.42
C CYS A 107 -7.88 38.24 11.59
N ASP A 108 -9.02 37.63 11.25
CA ASP A 108 -9.08 36.29 10.66
C ASP A 108 -8.27 36.13 9.36
N LYS A 109 -8.32 37.13 8.46
CA LYS A 109 -7.55 37.09 7.19
C LYS A 109 -6.04 37.18 7.40
N LEU A 110 -5.62 38.00 8.36
CA LEU A 110 -4.21 38.15 8.71
C LEU A 110 -3.70 36.87 9.38
N LYS A 111 -4.50 36.30 10.28
CA LYS A 111 -4.22 35.03 10.93
C LYS A 111 -4.02 33.91 9.91
N ASP A 112 -4.96 33.72 8.99
CA ASP A 112 -4.89 32.67 7.95
C ASP A 112 -3.68 32.85 7.03
N ALA A 113 -3.37 34.08 6.60
CA ALA A 113 -2.18 34.35 5.80
C ALA A 113 -0.88 34.06 6.57
N CYS A 114 -0.83 34.39 7.87
CA CYS A 114 0.32 34.12 8.73
C CYS A 114 0.49 32.63 9.03
N ASP A 115 -0.61 31.92 9.31
CA ASP A 115 -0.65 30.47 9.54
C ASP A 115 -0.06 29.71 8.34
N ARG A 116 -0.49 30.05 7.13
CA ARG A 116 0.06 29.44 5.89
C ARG A 116 1.52 29.78 5.63
N LYS A 117 1.98 30.99 6.01
CA LYS A 117 3.39 31.35 5.90
C LYS A 117 4.25 30.54 6.88
N LEU A 118 3.83 30.44 8.14
CA LEU A 118 4.49 29.61 9.15
C LEU A 118 4.54 28.14 8.74
N ALA A 119 3.44 27.62 8.18
CA ALA A 119 3.37 26.26 7.64
C ALA A 119 4.47 25.95 6.62
N SER A 120 4.89 26.92 5.80
CA SER A 120 5.94 26.74 4.80
C SER A 120 7.35 26.58 5.37
N PHE A 121 7.57 26.92 6.64
CA PHE A 121 8.86 26.70 7.33
C PHE A 121 9.03 25.29 7.88
N VAL A 122 7.95 24.50 7.95
CA VAL A 122 8.01 23.13 8.48
C VAL A 122 8.64 22.23 7.43
N SER A 123 9.91 21.89 7.63
CA SER A 123 10.70 21.09 6.68
C SER A 123 11.31 19.83 7.27
N SER A 124 11.42 19.78 8.60
CA SER A 124 12.02 18.67 9.35
C SER A 124 11.19 18.29 10.57
N ARG A 125 11.43 17.08 11.10
CA ARG A 125 10.82 16.62 12.36
C ARG A 125 11.04 17.60 13.51
N GLN A 126 12.23 18.20 13.60
CA GLN A 126 12.55 19.14 14.68
C GLN A 126 11.68 20.40 14.59
N ASP A 127 11.56 20.99 13.39
CA ASP A 127 10.69 22.14 13.15
C ASP A 127 9.23 21.80 13.51
N ALA A 128 8.78 20.61 13.11
CA ALA A 128 7.43 20.15 13.37
C ALA A 128 7.14 19.99 14.88
N VAL A 129 8.09 19.46 15.67
CA VAL A 129 7.96 19.35 17.13
C VAL A 129 7.93 20.72 17.79
N GLU A 130 8.83 21.62 17.40
CA GLU A 130 8.93 22.97 17.98
C GLU A 130 7.68 23.83 17.67
N LEU A 131 7.15 23.73 16.46
CA LEU A 131 6.04 24.56 16.00
C LEU A 131 4.65 23.99 16.33
N MET A 132 4.52 22.69 16.62
CA MET A 132 3.22 22.08 16.92
C MET A 132 2.57 22.67 18.18
N ALA A 133 3.35 22.93 19.24
CA ALA A 133 2.84 23.53 20.46
C ALA A 133 2.25 24.93 20.20
N LEU A 134 2.95 25.75 19.42
CA LEU A 134 2.48 27.07 18.99
C LEU A 134 1.24 26.97 18.12
N ALA A 135 1.17 25.98 17.22
CA ALA A 135 -0.02 25.75 16.41
C ALA A 135 -1.26 25.44 17.27
N PHE A 136 -1.08 24.74 18.38
CA PHE A 136 -2.14 24.47 19.36
C PHE A 136 -2.52 25.70 20.17
N GLU A 137 -1.54 26.45 20.69
CA GLU A 137 -1.78 27.66 21.49
C GLU A 137 -2.52 28.73 20.68
N GLU A 138 -2.09 28.95 19.43
CA GLU A 138 -2.61 30.01 18.56
C GLU A 138 -3.74 29.55 17.63
N ASN A 139 -4.23 28.31 17.78
CA ASN A 139 -5.30 27.75 16.95
C ASN A 139 -5.01 27.94 15.44
N ALA A 140 -3.85 27.44 15.00
CA ALA A 140 -3.29 27.62 13.66
C ALA A 140 -3.32 26.27 12.89
N PRO A 141 -4.44 25.95 12.20
CA PRO A 141 -4.63 24.64 11.60
C PRO A 141 -3.71 24.34 10.41
N ALA A 142 -3.30 25.33 9.60
CA ALA A 142 -2.43 25.09 8.46
C ALA A 142 -1.02 24.67 8.92
N LEU A 143 -0.51 25.33 9.95
CA LEU A 143 0.74 24.99 10.63
C LEU A 143 0.65 23.61 11.27
N ALA A 144 -0.39 23.34 12.06
CA ALA A 144 -0.58 22.02 12.70
C ALA A 144 -0.66 20.88 11.67
N THR A 145 -1.35 21.11 10.55
CA THR A 145 -1.45 20.14 9.44
C THR A 145 -0.09 19.88 8.80
N SER A 146 0.73 20.92 8.61
CA SER A 146 2.07 20.79 8.03
C SER A 146 3.02 20.04 8.96
N CYS A 147 2.96 20.30 10.27
CA CYS A 147 3.67 19.52 11.27
C CYS A 147 3.23 18.04 11.27
N LEU A 148 1.92 17.78 11.23
CA LEU A 148 1.39 16.42 11.12
C LEU A 148 1.88 15.72 9.85
N GLN A 149 1.92 16.43 8.71
CA GLN A 149 2.38 15.85 7.45
C GLN A 149 3.83 15.35 7.53
N VAL A 150 4.72 16.12 8.15
CA VAL A 150 6.11 15.67 8.40
C VAL A 150 6.14 14.42 9.29
N PHE A 151 5.37 14.40 10.38
CA PHE A 151 5.31 13.23 11.25
C PHE A 151 4.83 11.98 10.52
N LEU A 152 3.81 12.11 9.66
CA LEU A 152 3.27 11.00 8.88
C LEU A 152 4.23 10.51 7.79
N GLN A 153 4.96 11.40 7.15
CA GLN A 153 5.96 11.05 6.12
C GLN A 153 7.16 10.29 6.70
N GLU A 154 7.48 10.52 7.97
CA GLU A 154 8.60 9.89 8.67
C GLU A 154 8.19 8.68 9.54
N LEU A 155 7.00 8.13 9.35
CA LEU A 155 6.62 6.86 9.97
C LEU A 155 7.45 5.69 9.36
N PRO A 156 7.84 4.69 10.17
CA PRO A 156 7.53 4.50 11.59
C PRO A 156 8.45 5.26 12.56
N ASP A 157 9.56 5.82 12.09
CA ASP A 157 10.64 6.35 12.92
C ASP A 157 10.18 7.47 13.88
N CYS A 158 9.22 8.29 13.48
CA CYS A 158 8.60 9.30 14.35
C CYS A 158 8.00 8.73 15.65
N LEU A 159 7.48 7.50 15.66
CA LEU A 159 6.89 6.90 16.86
C LEU A 159 7.94 6.35 17.84
N THR A 160 9.22 6.43 17.49
CA THR A 160 10.33 6.16 18.42
C THR A 160 10.77 7.41 19.18
N ASP A 161 10.30 8.59 18.76
CA ASP A 161 10.58 9.87 19.40
C ASP A 161 9.57 10.14 20.51
N GLU A 162 10.07 10.26 21.76
CA GLU A 162 9.23 10.47 22.94
C GLU A 162 8.46 11.80 22.88
N LEU A 163 9.02 12.85 22.26
CA LEU A 163 8.36 14.15 22.14
C LEU A 163 7.16 14.06 21.21
N VAL A 164 7.34 13.43 20.04
CA VAL A 164 6.26 13.23 19.06
C VAL A 164 5.13 12.38 19.67
N VAL A 165 5.47 11.27 20.32
CA VAL A 165 4.48 10.43 21.01
C VAL A 165 3.75 11.21 22.10
N SER A 166 4.46 12.03 22.88
CA SER A 166 3.85 12.85 23.93
C SER A 166 2.86 13.87 23.39
N LEU A 167 3.13 14.49 22.23
CA LEU A 167 2.21 15.41 21.55
C LEU A 167 0.91 14.70 21.18
N PHE A 168 0.98 13.49 20.60
CA PHE A 168 -0.22 12.73 20.26
C PHE A 168 -1.01 12.27 21.49
N LEU A 169 -0.34 11.83 22.56
CA LEU A 169 -1.04 11.32 23.75
C LEU A 169 -1.68 12.44 24.58
N SER A 170 -0.99 13.57 24.71
CA SER A 170 -1.45 14.72 25.48
C SER A 170 -2.48 15.60 24.76
N ALA A 171 -2.62 15.45 23.43
CA ALA A 171 -3.57 16.23 22.65
C ALA A 171 -5.01 16.13 23.20
N THR A 172 -5.57 17.29 23.53
CA THR A 172 -6.98 17.49 23.91
C THR A 172 -7.89 17.40 22.68
N GLU A 173 -9.20 17.26 22.88
CA GLU A 173 -10.19 17.22 21.77
C GLU A 173 -10.09 18.45 20.87
N GLN A 174 -9.85 19.64 21.46
CA GLN A 174 -9.65 20.88 20.70
C GLN A 174 -8.36 20.83 19.86
N GLN A 175 -7.25 20.39 20.43
CA GLN A 175 -5.97 20.27 19.71
C GLN A 175 -6.03 19.23 18.60
N GLN A 176 -6.73 18.12 18.83
CA GLN A 176 -7.00 17.12 17.79
C GLN A 176 -7.82 17.72 16.64
N CYS A 177 -8.83 18.52 16.93
CA CYS A 177 -9.63 19.21 15.93
C CYS A 177 -8.77 20.20 15.11
N ILE A 178 -7.84 20.93 15.75
CA ILE A 178 -6.88 21.82 15.07
C ILE A 178 -5.95 21.02 14.14
N MET A 179 -5.46 19.88 14.61
CA MET A 179 -4.46 19.07 13.90
C MET A 179 -5.03 18.30 12.71
N VAL A 180 -6.23 17.71 12.84
CA VAL A 180 -6.76 16.74 11.87
C VAL A 180 -8.28 16.84 11.66
N GLY A 181 -8.93 17.83 12.27
CA GLY A 181 -10.37 18.06 12.14
C GLY A 181 -11.20 16.85 12.60
N GLN A 182 -12.14 16.43 11.75
CA GLN A 182 -13.04 15.30 12.05
C GLN A 182 -12.37 13.92 11.86
N ALA A 183 -11.12 13.86 11.40
CA ALA A 183 -10.42 12.62 11.09
C ALA A 183 -9.56 12.08 12.26
N SER A 184 -9.80 12.54 13.49
CA SER A 184 -9.09 12.07 14.70
C SER A 184 -9.12 10.55 14.85
N PHE A 185 -10.28 9.90 14.71
CA PHE A 185 -10.36 8.45 14.79
C PHE A 185 -9.44 7.75 13.78
N VAL A 186 -9.42 8.24 12.54
CA VAL A 186 -8.60 7.65 11.46
C VAL A 186 -7.11 7.84 11.74
N LEU A 187 -6.71 9.01 12.23
CA LEU A 187 -5.34 9.28 12.64
C LEU A 187 -4.89 8.30 13.73
N TYR A 188 -5.62 8.18 14.84
CA TYR A 188 -5.23 7.27 15.92
C TYR A 188 -5.36 5.80 15.53
N CYS A 189 -6.21 5.46 14.56
CA CYS A 189 -6.26 4.12 13.97
C CYS A 189 -4.95 3.81 13.23
N LEU A 190 -4.45 4.74 12.41
CA LEU A 190 -3.18 4.62 11.71
C LEU A 190 -2.00 4.56 12.70
N LEU A 191 -1.93 5.49 13.65
CA LEU A 191 -0.82 5.54 14.63
C LEU A 191 -0.78 4.28 15.50
N SER A 192 -1.93 3.77 15.94
CA SER A 192 -2.00 2.52 16.72
C SER A 192 -1.54 1.31 15.91
N GLU A 193 -1.91 1.23 14.63
CA GLU A 193 -1.49 0.14 13.74
C GLU A 193 0.01 0.18 13.47
N VAL A 194 0.58 1.36 13.20
CA VAL A 194 2.03 1.51 13.00
C VAL A 194 2.79 1.19 14.29
N ALA A 195 2.34 1.69 15.44
CA ALA A 195 2.94 1.38 16.74
C ALA A 195 2.91 -0.13 17.06
N MET A 196 1.78 -0.78 16.78
CA MET A 196 1.60 -2.23 16.95
C MET A 196 2.56 -3.04 16.07
N ASN A 197 2.88 -2.57 14.86
CA ASN A 197 3.85 -3.20 13.96
C ASN A 197 5.31 -3.00 14.39
N ILE A 198 5.63 -1.91 15.10
CA ILE A 198 6.96 -1.66 15.67
C ILE A 198 7.20 -2.58 16.88
N ASP A 199 6.43 -2.38 17.95
CA ASP A 199 6.42 -3.27 19.11
C ASP A 199 5.11 -3.13 19.89
N PRO A 200 4.23 -4.15 19.83
CA PRO A 200 2.92 -4.13 20.47
C PRO A 200 3.00 -4.16 22.00
N ARG A 201 4.17 -4.36 22.59
CA ARG A 201 4.36 -4.48 24.05
C ARG A 201 4.69 -3.16 24.73
N THR A 202 4.99 -2.11 23.97
CA THR A 202 5.35 -0.79 24.50
C THR A 202 4.16 -0.08 25.15
N GLU A 203 4.41 0.76 26.16
CA GLU A 203 3.36 1.59 26.78
C GLU A 203 2.76 2.59 25.78
N ALA A 204 3.60 3.18 24.91
CA ALA A 204 3.15 4.11 23.87
C ALA A 204 2.06 3.49 22.97
N THR A 205 2.25 2.23 22.54
CA THR A 205 1.26 1.52 21.72
C THR A 205 -0.06 1.31 22.46
N VAL A 206 0.01 0.96 23.74
CA VAL A 206 -1.19 0.81 24.59
C VAL A 206 -1.93 2.14 24.71
N CYS A 207 -1.23 3.23 25.06
CA CYS A 207 -1.85 4.53 25.24
C CYS A 207 -2.47 5.09 23.94
N LEU A 208 -1.80 4.89 22.79
CA LEU A 208 -2.35 5.27 21.49
C LEU A 208 -3.64 4.49 21.17
N SER A 209 -3.65 3.19 21.45
CA SER A 209 -4.82 2.33 21.24
C SER A 209 -5.96 2.63 22.22
N GLU A 210 -5.66 3.03 23.46
CA GLU A 210 -6.65 3.52 24.41
C GLU A 210 -7.25 4.87 23.98
N LYS A 211 -6.44 5.77 23.44
CA LYS A 211 -6.95 7.01 22.84
C LYS A 211 -7.89 6.70 21.66
N LEU A 212 -7.55 5.71 20.84
CA LEU A 212 -8.40 5.24 19.75
C LEU A 212 -9.75 4.70 20.26
N THR A 213 -9.78 3.91 21.33
CA THR A 213 -11.05 3.40 21.89
C THR A 213 -11.92 4.51 22.48
N GLN A 214 -11.31 5.56 23.06
CA GLN A 214 -12.04 6.75 23.54
C GLN A 214 -12.69 7.52 22.39
N LEU A 215 -12.05 7.57 21.22
CA LEU A 215 -12.56 8.23 20.01
C LEU A 215 -13.61 7.40 19.25
N ALA A 216 -13.82 6.13 19.63
CA ALA A 216 -14.71 5.22 18.91
C ALA A 216 -16.19 5.45 19.26
N VAL A 217 -16.93 6.12 18.37
CA VAL A 217 -18.35 6.45 18.58
C VAL A 217 -19.27 5.40 17.96
N THR A 218 -19.05 5.08 16.67
CA THR A 218 -19.92 4.18 15.91
C THR A 218 -19.63 2.70 16.21
N PRO A 219 -20.60 1.78 15.98
CA PRO A 219 -20.36 0.35 16.17
C PRO A 219 -19.16 -0.16 15.36
N THR A 220 -18.97 0.31 14.12
CA THR A 220 -17.85 -0.08 13.26
C THR A 220 -16.50 0.42 13.79
N GLN A 221 -16.44 1.66 14.29
CA GLN A 221 -15.25 2.19 14.97
C GLN A 221 -14.91 1.36 16.22
N LYS A 222 -15.93 0.99 17.02
CA LYS A 222 -15.75 0.15 18.21
C LYS A 222 -15.26 -1.26 17.86
N GLN A 223 -15.73 -1.85 16.77
CA GLN A 223 -15.24 -3.15 16.31
C GLN A 223 -13.71 -3.13 16.11
N ILE A 224 -13.19 -2.15 15.38
CA ILE A 224 -11.75 -2.03 15.07
C ILE A 224 -10.96 -1.68 16.32
N ALA A 225 -11.33 -0.60 17.01
CA ALA A 225 -10.56 -0.06 18.13
C ALA A 225 -10.41 -1.08 19.29
N PHE A 226 -11.51 -1.72 19.69
CA PHE A 226 -11.50 -2.68 20.79
C PHE A 226 -10.84 -4.00 20.39
N HIS A 227 -10.92 -4.41 19.12
CA HIS A 227 -10.21 -5.59 18.64
C HIS A 227 -8.69 -5.37 18.65
N GLN A 228 -8.21 -4.24 18.12
CA GLN A 228 -6.79 -3.86 18.15
C GLN A 228 -6.26 -3.80 19.59
N LEU A 229 -6.97 -3.13 20.51
CA LEU A 229 -6.57 -3.07 21.91
C LEU A 229 -6.56 -4.47 22.56
N GLY A 230 -7.54 -5.32 22.25
CA GLY A 230 -7.56 -6.72 22.68
C GLY A 230 -6.33 -7.52 22.23
N CYS A 231 -5.88 -7.33 20.98
CA CYS A 231 -4.66 -7.94 20.45
C CYS A 231 -3.41 -7.46 21.20
N ILE A 232 -3.28 -6.15 21.43
CA ILE A 232 -2.17 -5.55 22.19
C ILE A 232 -2.12 -6.12 23.61
N ARG A 233 -3.25 -6.12 24.33
CA ARG A 233 -3.36 -6.66 25.69
C ARG A 233 -3.04 -8.16 25.74
N LEU A 234 -3.47 -8.94 24.73
CA LEU A 234 -3.15 -10.36 24.61
C LEU A 234 -1.64 -10.60 24.46
N LEU A 235 -0.96 -9.83 23.59
CA LEU A 235 0.48 -9.93 23.36
C LEU A 235 1.30 -9.54 24.60
N ARG A 236 0.79 -8.61 25.42
CA ARG A 236 1.32 -8.25 26.74
C ARG A 236 1.01 -9.27 27.84
N LYS A 237 0.25 -10.34 27.54
CA LYS A 237 -0.20 -11.38 28.48
C LYS A 237 -1.17 -10.87 29.55
N GLU A 238 -1.86 -9.76 29.28
CA GLU A 238 -2.87 -9.16 30.14
C GLU A 238 -4.24 -9.77 29.82
N TYR A 239 -4.39 -11.07 30.09
CA TYR A 239 -5.48 -11.88 29.54
C TYR A 239 -6.89 -11.46 29.95
N ASN A 240 -7.07 -10.88 31.15
CA ASN A 240 -8.39 -10.44 31.61
C ASN A 240 -8.85 -9.19 30.86
N GLU A 241 -7.95 -8.23 30.67
CA GLU A 241 -8.22 -7.04 29.86
C GLU A 241 -8.44 -7.42 28.39
N ALA A 242 -7.59 -8.29 27.84
CA ALA A 242 -7.77 -8.79 26.47
C ALA A 242 -9.15 -9.43 26.26
N GLU A 243 -9.60 -10.28 27.21
CA GLU A 243 -10.93 -10.91 27.16
C GLU A 243 -12.06 -9.88 27.19
N LEU A 244 -11.94 -8.84 28.01
CA LEU A 244 -12.91 -7.74 28.07
C LEU A 244 -12.98 -7.00 26.73
N GLN A 245 -11.84 -6.57 26.19
CA GLN A 245 -11.80 -5.80 24.94
C GLN A 245 -12.33 -6.62 23.75
N PHE A 246 -11.94 -7.90 23.63
CA PHE A 246 -12.50 -8.78 22.60
C PHE A 246 -14.01 -9.01 22.75
N SER A 247 -14.52 -9.07 23.98
CA SER A 247 -15.97 -9.20 24.23
C SER A 247 -16.73 -7.95 23.80
N ILE A 248 -16.17 -6.76 24.01
CA ILE A 248 -16.76 -5.50 23.55
C ILE A 248 -16.75 -5.46 22.02
N ALA A 249 -15.63 -5.78 21.38
CA ALA A 249 -15.54 -5.83 19.91
C ALA A 249 -16.52 -6.86 19.30
N PHE A 250 -16.62 -8.05 19.89
CA PHE A 250 -17.53 -9.10 19.44
C PHE A 250 -19.00 -8.67 19.58
N SER A 251 -19.38 -8.08 20.72
CA SER A 251 -20.74 -7.57 20.92
C SER A 251 -21.08 -6.38 20.02
N ALA A 252 -20.09 -5.59 19.58
CA ALA A 252 -20.24 -4.57 18.56
C ALA A 252 -20.38 -5.12 17.12
N GLY A 253 -20.22 -6.43 16.91
CA GLY A 253 -20.38 -7.11 15.61
C GLY A 253 -19.10 -7.64 14.97
N HIS A 254 -17.93 -7.49 15.62
CA HIS A 254 -16.66 -7.99 15.08
C HIS A 254 -16.52 -9.50 15.30
N VAL A 255 -17.06 -10.30 14.37
CA VAL A 255 -17.10 -11.76 14.48
C VAL A 255 -15.71 -12.37 14.72
N TYR A 256 -14.66 -11.82 14.09
CA TYR A 256 -13.29 -12.31 14.22
C TYR A 256 -12.73 -12.21 15.66
N SER A 257 -13.25 -11.30 16.51
CA SER A 257 -12.85 -11.19 17.92
C SER A 257 -13.11 -12.47 18.73
N ILE A 258 -13.96 -13.39 18.24
CA ILE A 258 -14.11 -14.71 18.86
C ILE A 258 -12.81 -15.51 18.89
N ALA A 259 -11.91 -15.32 17.92
CA ALA A 259 -10.61 -15.95 17.90
C ALA A 259 -9.77 -15.51 19.12
N GLY A 260 -9.78 -14.21 19.43
CA GLY A 260 -9.14 -13.66 20.64
C GLY A 260 -9.70 -14.27 21.93
N LEU A 261 -11.03 -14.36 22.04
CA LEU A 261 -11.70 -15.00 23.19
C LEU A 261 -11.36 -16.49 23.30
N ALA A 262 -11.33 -17.22 22.19
CA ALA A 262 -10.97 -18.63 22.16
C ALA A 262 -9.50 -18.85 22.57
N ARG A 263 -8.58 -17.99 22.09
CA ARG A 263 -7.16 -18.02 22.46
C ARG A 263 -6.96 -17.76 23.95
N VAL A 264 -7.62 -16.73 24.52
CA VAL A 264 -7.57 -16.48 25.96
C VAL A 264 -8.13 -17.66 26.76
N ALA A 265 -9.27 -18.23 26.35
CA ALA A 265 -9.84 -19.41 27.00
C ALA A 265 -8.89 -20.61 26.93
N GLY A 266 -8.25 -20.84 25.78
CA GLY A 266 -7.23 -21.87 25.57
C GLY A 266 -6.01 -21.71 26.47
N ILE A 267 -5.47 -20.49 26.58
CA ILE A 267 -4.36 -20.15 27.49
C ILE A 267 -4.75 -20.40 28.95
N LYS A 268 -6.00 -20.09 29.33
CA LYS A 268 -6.57 -20.39 30.66
C LYS A 268 -6.89 -21.89 30.86
N GLY A 269 -6.53 -22.77 29.92
CA GLY A 269 -6.77 -24.22 29.98
C GLY A 269 -8.18 -24.67 29.62
N LYS A 270 -9.08 -23.76 29.22
CA LYS A 270 -10.49 -24.03 28.92
C LYS A 270 -10.68 -24.36 27.43
N LYS A 271 -10.01 -25.42 26.94
CA LYS A 271 -10.07 -25.83 25.52
C LYS A 271 -11.48 -26.15 25.01
N ILE A 272 -12.31 -26.80 25.82
CA ILE A 272 -13.70 -27.15 25.46
C ILE A 272 -14.52 -25.87 25.21
N LEU A 273 -14.42 -24.89 26.12
CA LEU A 273 -15.09 -23.60 25.97
C LEU A 273 -14.62 -22.85 24.72
N ALA A 274 -13.32 -22.89 24.41
CA ALA A 274 -12.78 -22.29 23.19
C ALA A 274 -13.37 -22.94 21.93
N TYR A 275 -13.43 -24.28 21.91
CA TYR A 275 -14.02 -25.05 20.82
C TYR A 275 -15.52 -24.77 20.64
N GLU A 276 -16.28 -24.69 21.74
CA GLU A 276 -17.72 -24.37 21.74
C GLU A 276 -18.00 -22.95 21.21
N LYS A 277 -17.22 -21.95 21.67
CA LYS A 277 -17.30 -20.57 21.18
C LYS A 277 -17.15 -20.49 19.66
N LEU A 278 -16.12 -21.14 19.11
CA LEU A 278 -15.88 -21.18 17.67
C LEU A 278 -16.96 -21.96 16.92
N SER A 279 -17.40 -23.09 17.47
CA SER A 279 -18.47 -23.88 16.87
C SER A 279 -19.79 -23.11 16.78
N SER A 280 -20.13 -22.36 17.84
CA SER A 280 -21.32 -21.50 17.85
C SER A 280 -21.28 -20.44 16.74
N VAL A 281 -20.13 -19.83 16.51
CA VAL A 281 -19.96 -18.82 15.45
C VAL A 281 -20.02 -19.48 14.07
N ILE A 282 -19.37 -20.62 13.86
CA ILE A 282 -19.42 -21.38 12.60
C ILE A 282 -20.87 -21.77 12.26
N THR A 283 -21.71 -22.09 13.25
CA THR A 283 -23.11 -22.45 13.01
C THR A 283 -24.03 -21.26 12.78
N SER A 284 -23.68 -20.07 13.26
CA SER A 284 -24.54 -18.87 13.23
C SER A 284 -24.15 -17.85 12.18
N SER A 285 -22.99 -17.99 11.55
CA SER A 285 -22.45 -17.06 10.54
C SER A 285 -21.97 -17.80 9.30
N ILE A 286 -21.62 -17.05 8.25
CA ILE A 286 -21.05 -17.63 7.03
C ILE A 286 -19.70 -18.28 7.39
N PRO A 287 -19.53 -19.60 7.16
CA PRO A 287 -18.31 -20.29 7.53
C PRO A 287 -17.13 -19.79 6.69
N LEU A 288 -16.05 -19.37 7.36
CA LEU A 288 -14.81 -18.92 6.76
C LEU A 288 -13.65 -19.84 7.16
N GLY A 289 -12.63 -19.97 6.30
CA GLY A 289 -11.52 -20.89 6.53
C GLY A 289 -10.79 -20.67 7.86
N TRP A 290 -10.58 -19.40 8.24
CA TRP A 290 -9.94 -19.05 9.51
C TRP A 290 -10.69 -19.61 10.74
N MET A 291 -12.02 -19.74 10.68
CA MET A 291 -12.82 -20.24 11.82
C MET A 291 -12.48 -21.70 12.12
N TYR A 292 -12.38 -22.53 11.08
CA TYR A 292 -11.99 -23.93 11.22
C TYR A 292 -10.52 -24.06 11.60
N MET A 293 -9.65 -23.22 11.02
CA MET A 293 -8.23 -23.18 11.40
C MET A 293 -8.07 -22.88 12.90
N GLU A 294 -8.72 -21.84 13.42
CA GLU A 294 -8.68 -21.52 14.85
C GLU A 294 -9.29 -22.63 15.70
N ARG A 295 -10.41 -23.23 15.27
CA ARG A 295 -11.06 -24.32 16.02
C ARG A 295 -10.17 -25.56 16.12
N SER A 296 -9.39 -25.84 15.08
CA SER A 296 -8.43 -26.95 15.03
C SER A 296 -7.34 -26.87 16.11
N LEU A 297 -7.09 -25.67 16.67
CA LEU A 297 -6.12 -25.49 17.77
C LEU A 297 -6.62 -26.09 19.09
N TYR A 298 -7.92 -26.34 19.21
CA TYR A 298 -8.57 -26.84 20.42
C TYR A 298 -9.15 -28.26 20.25
N SER A 299 -8.85 -28.92 19.14
CA SER A 299 -9.21 -30.32 18.86
C SER A 299 -7.96 -31.17 18.61
N GLU A 300 -8.12 -32.50 18.60
CA GLU A 300 -7.03 -33.46 18.43
C GLU A 300 -7.41 -34.55 17.42
N GLY A 301 -6.40 -35.23 16.87
CA GLY A 301 -6.58 -36.36 15.96
C GLY A 301 -7.35 -36.01 14.68
N ASP A 302 -8.27 -36.89 14.28
CA ASP A 302 -9.01 -36.78 13.02
C ASP A 302 -9.90 -35.53 12.95
N LYS A 303 -10.45 -35.07 14.10
CA LYS A 303 -11.25 -33.84 14.16
C LYS A 303 -10.43 -32.62 13.76
N LYS A 304 -9.17 -32.56 14.22
CA LYS A 304 -8.25 -31.49 13.87
C LYS A 304 -7.91 -31.50 12.39
N LEU A 305 -7.65 -32.67 11.81
CA LEU A 305 -7.37 -32.80 10.38
C LEU A 305 -8.59 -32.40 9.53
N ALA A 306 -9.79 -32.84 9.90
CA ALA A 306 -11.02 -32.45 9.21
C ALA A 306 -11.26 -30.92 9.25
N ASP A 307 -11.01 -30.27 10.39
CA ASP A 307 -11.08 -28.81 10.49
C ASP A 307 -10.05 -28.13 9.57
N LEU A 308 -8.81 -28.63 9.53
CA LEU A 308 -7.76 -28.07 8.67
C LEU A 308 -8.01 -28.28 7.17
N GLU A 309 -8.57 -29.43 6.79
CA GLU A 309 -9.02 -29.68 5.42
C GLU A 309 -10.10 -28.69 5.02
N LYS A 310 -11.13 -28.53 5.86
CA LYS A 310 -12.19 -27.54 5.62
C LYS A 310 -11.66 -26.11 5.59
N ALA A 311 -10.68 -25.79 6.42
CA ALA A 311 -10.01 -24.49 6.41
C ALA A 311 -9.39 -24.21 5.03
N THR A 312 -8.61 -25.15 4.47
CA THR A 312 -7.99 -24.99 3.15
C THR A 312 -8.96 -25.05 1.97
N GLU A 313 -10.09 -25.74 2.12
CA GLU A 313 -11.16 -25.76 1.11
C GLU A 313 -11.83 -24.39 0.98
N LEU A 314 -12.04 -23.71 2.11
CA LEU A 314 -12.67 -22.39 2.17
C LEU A 314 -11.68 -21.26 1.91
N ASP A 315 -10.44 -21.39 2.39
CA ASP A 315 -9.37 -20.43 2.22
C ASP A 315 -8.03 -21.16 2.04
N PRO A 316 -7.57 -21.35 0.79
CA PRO A 316 -6.33 -22.04 0.50
C PRO A 316 -5.09 -21.22 0.84
N THR A 317 -5.23 -19.94 1.21
CA THR A 317 -4.11 -19.03 1.52
C THR A 317 -3.62 -19.16 2.96
N LEU A 318 -4.36 -19.87 3.81
CA LEU A 318 -4.01 -20.11 5.21
C LEU A 318 -2.77 -20.99 5.31
N THR A 319 -1.71 -20.46 5.93
CA THR A 319 -0.40 -21.12 5.98
C THR A 319 -0.36 -22.30 6.98
N TYR A 320 -0.98 -22.16 8.14
CA TYR A 320 -0.92 -23.13 9.23
C TYR A 320 -1.41 -24.55 8.86
N PRO A 321 -2.53 -24.75 8.13
CA PRO A 321 -2.94 -26.07 7.68
C PRO A 321 -1.87 -26.85 6.91
N TYR A 322 -1.17 -26.22 5.95
CA TYR A 322 -0.10 -26.87 5.18
C TYR A 322 1.09 -27.22 6.09
N MET A 323 1.52 -26.29 6.95
CA MET A 323 2.60 -26.53 7.91
C MET A 323 2.27 -27.71 8.83
N TYR A 324 1.04 -27.77 9.36
CA TYR A 324 0.61 -28.85 10.24
C TYR A 324 0.57 -30.20 9.52
N ARG A 325 0.01 -30.26 8.29
CA ARG A 325 -0.02 -31.48 7.48
C ARG A 325 1.38 -31.96 7.14
N ALA A 326 2.27 -31.07 6.71
CA ALA A 326 3.67 -31.40 6.42
C ALA A 326 4.42 -31.91 7.67
N ALA A 327 4.25 -31.26 8.82
CA ALA A 327 4.82 -31.72 10.09
C ALA A 327 4.24 -33.09 10.52
N SER A 328 2.96 -33.34 10.27
CA SER A 328 2.31 -34.63 10.52
C SER A 328 2.88 -35.74 9.64
N LEU A 329 3.11 -35.46 8.35
CA LEU A 329 3.73 -36.38 7.40
C LEU A 329 5.20 -36.66 7.76
N MET A 330 5.93 -35.65 8.24
CA MET A 330 7.29 -35.85 8.76
C MET A 330 7.34 -36.77 9.97
N ARG A 331 6.36 -36.68 10.88
CA ARG A 331 6.24 -37.64 12.00
C ARG A 331 6.01 -39.07 11.51
N LYS A 332 5.41 -39.25 10.33
CA LYS A 332 5.25 -40.55 9.65
C LYS A 332 6.48 -40.95 8.81
N LYS A 333 7.53 -40.13 8.79
CA LYS A 333 8.77 -40.28 7.99
C LYS A 333 8.58 -40.12 6.47
N ASP A 334 7.50 -39.47 6.04
CA ASP A 334 7.21 -39.22 4.63
C ASP A 334 7.68 -37.81 4.20
N ALA A 335 8.99 -37.59 4.17
CA ALA A 335 9.58 -36.27 3.88
C ALA A 335 9.26 -35.74 2.47
N ARG A 336 9.08 -36.63 1.49
CA ARG A 336 8.70 -36.24 0.11
C ARG A 336 7.28 -35.67 0.04
N LEU A 337 6.31 -36.35 0.66
CA LEU A 337 4.92 -35.86 0.71
C LEU A 337 4.83 -34.57 1.55
N ALA A 338 5.63 -34.45 2.61
CA ALA A 338 5.72 -33.21 3.37
C ALA A 338 6.26 -32.04 2.52
N LEU A 339 7.24 -32.29 1.64
CA LEU A 339 7.74 -31.28 0.70
C LEU A 339 6.69 -30.91 -0.34
N GLU A 340 5.98 -31.87 -0.91
CA GLU A 340 4.90 -31.63 -1.87
C GLU A 340 3.80 -30.74 -1.27
N GLU A 341 3.44 -31.02 -0.02
CA GLU A 341 2.45 -30.24 0.74
C GLU A 341 2.86 -28.77 0.92
N ILE A 342 4.14 -28.51 1.27
CA ILE A 342 4.65 -27.14 1.42
C ILE A 342 4.85 -26.46 0.07
N ASN A 343 5.31 -27.19 -0.95
CA ASN A 343 5.48 -26.68 -2.30
C ASN A 343 4.15 -26.27 -2.92
N ARG A 344 3.04 -26.92 -2.56
CA ARG A 344 1.70 -26.51 -3.00
C ARG A 344 1.38 -25.07 -2.59
N LEU A 345 1.64 -24.69 -1.34
CA LEU A 345 1.43 -23.30 -0.88
C LEU A 345 2.44 -22.35 -1.52
N LEU A 346 3.74 -22.71 -1.48
CA LEU A 346 4.81 -21.87 -2.03
C LEU A 346 4.73 -21.66 -3.55
N GLY A 347 3.95 -22.48 -4.26
CA GLY A 347 3.67 -22.32 -5.68
C GLY A 347 2.86 -21.05 -6.02
N PHE A 348 2.08 -20.52 -5.07
CA PHE A 348 1.25 -19.33 -5.28
C PHE A 348 1.36 -18.27 -4.17
N LYS A 349 1.87 -18.63 -2.98
CA LYS A 349 2.07 -17.70 -1.86
C LYS A 349 3.42 -17.97 -1.20
N LEU A 350 4.34 -17.01 -1.33
CA LEU A 350 5.63 -17.07 -0.64
C LEU A 350 5.43 -16.71 0.84
N ALA A 351 5.74 -17.64 1.75
CA ALA A 351 5.61 -17.45 3.20
C ALA A 351 6.90 -17.88 3.90
N LEU A 352 7.45 -17.03 4.77
CA LEU A 352 8.75 -17.23 5.41
C LEU A 352 8.78 -18.47 6.29
N GLU A 353 7.71 -18.73 7.04
CA GLU A 353 7.58 -19.89 7.93
C GLU A 353 7.50 -21.20 7.14
N CYS A 354 6.93 -21.16 5.93
CA CYS A 354 6.93 -22.32 5.02
C CYS A 354 8.29 -22.54 4.36
N LEU A 355 9.03 -21.48 4.02
CA LEU A 355 10.43 -21.61 3.59
C LEU A 355 11.28 -22.20 4.72
N GLU A 356 11.12 -21.73 5.96
CA GLU A 356 11.81 -22.30 7.12
C GLU A 356 11.50 -23.79 7.30
N LEU A 357 10.22 -24.17 7.22
CA LEU A 357 9.83 -25.58 7.31
C LEU A 357 10.41 -26.37 6.14
N ARG A 358 10.40 -25.83 4.91
CA ARG A 358 10.99 -26.48 3.73
C ARG A 358 12.50 -26.67 3.86
N ILE A 359 13.21 -25.71 4.47
CA ILE A 359 14.63 -25.87 4.85
C ILE A 359 14.79 -27.07 5.78
N CYS A 360 14.00 -27.16 6.85
CA CYS A 360 14.05 -28.30 7.77
C CYS A 360 13.81 -29.64 7.05
N LEU A 361 12.88 -29.67 6.08
CA LEU A 361 12.60 -30.86 5.26
C LEU A 361 13.79 -31.23 4.36
N PHE A 362 14.41 -30.25 3.70
CA PHE A 362 15.59 -30.48 2.87
C PHE A 362 16.79 -30.96 3.70
N LEU A 363 16.98 -30.42 4.90
CA LEU A 363 18.02 -30.88 5.83
C LEU A 363 17.81 -32.34 6.24
N ALA A 364 16.55 -32.76 6.47
CA ALA A 364 16.22 -34.15 6.77
C ALA A 364 16.46 -35.10 5.58
N LEU A 365 16.48 -34.57 4.36
CA LEU A 365 16.79 -35.30 3.13
C LEU A 365 18.24 -35.14 2.67
N GLU A 366 19.07 -34.42 3.45
CA GLU A 366 20.46 -34.09 3.12
C GLU A 366 20.61 -33.28 1.80
N ASP A 367 19.55 -32.58 1.37
CA ASP A 367 19.59 -31.66 0.22
C ASP A 367 20.02 -30.25 0.64
N TYR A 368 21.31 -30.11 0.92
CA TYR A 368 21.90 -28.83 1.34
C TYR A 368 21.80 -27.75 0.24
N LYS A 369 21.77 -28.14 -1.04
CA LYS A 369 21.69 -27.21 -2.18
C LYS A 369 20.33 -26.53 -2.24
N SER A 370 19.24 -27.25 -1.98
CA SER A 370 17.90 -26.65 -1.92
C SER A 370 17.70 -25.87 -0.62
N ALA A 371 18.19 -26.38 0.52
CA ALA A 371 18.10 -25.69 1.81
C ALA A 371 18.75 -24.30 1.78
N ILE A 372 19.95 -24.16 1.21
CA ILE A 372 20.62 -22.86 1.13
C ILE A 372 19.87 -21.88 0.20
N CYS A 373 19.19 -22.38 -0.84
CA CYS A 373 18.40 -21.51 -1.73
C CYS A 373 17.25 -20.84 -0.98
N ASP A 374 16.57 -21.59 -0.11
CA ASP A 374 15.49 -21.05 0.70
C ASP A 374 15.98 -20.07 1.77
N ILE A 375 17.17 -20.30 2.34
CA ILE A 375 17.78 -19.35 3.27
C ILE A 375 18.06 -18.02 2.57
N HIS A 376 18.63 -18.05 1.36
CA HIS A 376 18.88 -16.83 0.61
C HIS A 376 17.60 -16.10 0.24
N ALA A 377 16.51 -16.83 -0.07
CA ALA A 377 15.20 -16.22 -0.28
C ALA A 377 14.66 -15.56 0.99
N ILE A 378 14.76 -16.22 2.15
CA ILE A 378 14.41 -15.64 3.46
C ILE A 378 15.21 -14.37 3.72
N LEU A 379 16.53 -14.42 3.57
CA LEU A 379 17.43 -13.28 3.84
C LEU A 379 17.25 -12.13 2.85
N THR A 380 16.79 -12.43 1.63
CA THR A 380 16.39 -11.40 0.66
C THR A 380 15.12 -10.66 1.11
N LEU A 381 14.14 -11.40 1.63
CA LEU A 381 12.86 -10.83 2.08
C LEU A 381 12.98 -10.12 3.44
N SER A 382 13.73 -10.73 4.35
CA SER A 382 13.93 -10.30 5.74
C SER A 382 15.38 -10.62 6.16
N PRO A 383 16.31 -9.65 6.05
CA PRO A 383 17.73 -9.85 6.38
C PRO A 383 17.97 -10.27 7.83
N GLU A 384 17.16 -9.77 8.75
CA GLU A 384 17.25 -10.04 10.20
C GLU A 384 16.41 -11.25 10.64
N TYR A 385 15.95 -12.08 9.70
CA TYR A 385 15.09 -13.22 10.03
C TYR A 385 15.80 -14.21 10.97
N ARG A 386 15.07 -14.63 12.01
CA ARG A 386 15.54 -15.61 12.99
C ARG A 386 14.66 -16.85 12.95
N MET A 387 15.26 -17.96 12.54
CA MET A 387 14.65 -19.28 12.48
C MET A 387 14.56 -19.92 13.88
N LEU A 388 13.77 -20.99 13.96
CA LEU A 388 13.56 -21.83 15.13
C LEU A 388 13.02 -21.01 16.31
N GLU A 389 11.85 -20.38 16.11
CA GLU A 389 11.19 -19.53 17.10
C GLU A 389 12.08 -18.35 17.55
N GLY A 390 12.84 -17.77 16.62
CA GLY A 390 13.70 -16.62 16.91
C GLY A 390 15.06 -16.97 17.53
N ARG A 391 15.39 -18.25 17.72
CA ARG A 391 16.62 -18.65 18.42
C ARG A 391 17.87 -18.46 17.58
N VAL A 392 17.83 -18.77 16.28
CA VAL A 392 19.00 -18.80 15.41
C VAL A 392 18.83 -17.85 14.23
N ALA A 393 19.77 -16.94 14.02
CA ALA A 393 19.75 -16.08 12.83
C ALA A 393 19.89 -16.92 11.55
N ALA A 394 19.07 -16.65 10.54
CA ALA A 394 19.09 -17.39 9.27
C ALA A 394 20.47 -17.29 8.58
N SER A 395 21.17 -16.16 8.72
CA SER A 395 22.53 -15.94 8.22
C SER A 395 23.55 -16.93 8.78
N LYS A 396 23.42 -17.31 10.06
CA LYS A 396 24.30 -18.30 10.70
C LYS A 396 24.09 -19.70 10.11
N ILE A 397 22.83 -20.08 9.87
CA ILE A 397 22.50 -21.37 9.23
C ILE A 397 22.98 -21.36 7.78
N GLY A 398 22.81 -20.24 7.06
CA GLY A 398 23.34 -20.05 5.71
C GLY A 398 24.85 -20.25 5.64
N THR A 399 25.59 -19.70 6.60
CA THR A 399 27.06 -19.88 6.69
C THR A 399 27.44 -21.35 6.86
N LEU A 400 26.74 -22.08 7.73
CA LEU A 400 26.99 -23.51 7.96
C LEU A 400 26.70 -24.34 6.71
N LEU A 401 25.55 -24.12 6.07
CA LEU A 401 25.17 -24.84 4.85
C LEU A 401 26.03 -24.48 3.66
N GLY A 402 26.53 -23.24 3.60
CA GLY A 402 27.48 -22.80 2.59
C GLY A 402 28.78 -23.60 2.58
N ALA A 403 29.18 -24.20 3.70
CA ALA A 403 30.33 -25.10 3.77
C ALA A 403 30.10 -26.44 3.03
N HIS A 404 28.84 -26.84 2.83
CA HIS A 404 28.45 -28.10 2.20
C HIS A 404 28.07 -27.93 0.72
N VAL A 405 28.09 -26.71 0.18
CA VAL A 405 27.66 -26.41 -1.18
C VAL A 405 28.81 -25.84 -2.00
N GLU A 406 28.90 -26.24 -3.27
CA GLU A 406 29.89 -25.73 -4.21
C GLU A 406 29.86 -24.19 -4.30
N LYS A 407 31.05 -23.59 -4.22
CA LYS A 407 31.24 -22.16 -4.47
C LYS A 407 31.34 -21.94 -5.97
N TRP A 408 30.56 -20.99 -6.47
CA TRP A 408 30.59 -20.59 -7.87
C TRP A 408 31.47 -19.37 -8.07
N ASN A 409 32.17 -19.33 -9.19
CA ASN A 409 32.78 -18.09 -9.66
C ASN A 409 31.72 -17.17 -10.30
N THR A 410 32.10 -15.93 -10.62
CA THR A 410 31.17 -14.92 -11.14
C THR A 410 30.51 -15.35 -12.46
N ALA A 411 31.24 -16.05 -13.34
CA ALA A 411 30.73 -16.51 -14.63
C ALA A 411 29.70 -17.65 -14.45
N GLU A 412 29.97 -18.58 -13.54
CA GLU A 412 29.04 -19.65 -13.17
C GLU A 412 27.76 -19.11 -12.55
N CYS A 413 27.85 -18.09 -11.68
CA CYS A 413 26.68 -17.41 -11.14
C CYS A 413 25.81 -16.81 -12.25
N TRP A 414 26.40 -16.11 -13.22
CA TRP A 414 25.65 -15.56 -14.36
C TRP A 414 24.98 -16.66 -15.21
N LEU A 415 25.66 -17.79 -15.43
CA LEU A 415 25.10 -18.93 -16.15
C LEU A 415 23.91 -19.53 -15.39
N GLN A 416 24.09 -19.79 -14.09
CA GLN A 416 23.05 -20.34 -13.22
C GLN A 416 21.84 -19.40 -13.10
N LEU A 417 22.07 -18.09 -13.02
CA LEU A 417 21.00 -17.10 -13.03
C LEU A 417 20.20 -17.18 -14.33
N TYR A 418 20.88 -17.25 -15.48
CA TYR A 418 20.21 -17.36 -16.78
C TYR A 418 19.40 -18.66 -16.92
N GLU A 419 19.95 -19.81 -16.52
CA GLU A 419 19.27 -21.11 -16.58
C GLU A 419 18.01 -21.11 -15.71
N ARG A 420 18.14 -20.69 -14.44
CA ARG A 420 17.04 -20.67 -13.48
C ARG A 420 15.95 -19.70 -13.89
N TRP A 421 16.32 -18.49 -14.32
CA TRP A 421 15.36 -17.49 -14.80
C TRP A 421 14.58 -18.00 -16.00
N SER A 422 15.26 -18.60 -16.98
CA SER A 422 14.64 -19.15 -18.20
C SER A 422 13.66 -20.28 -17.88
N SER A 423 13.96 -21.09 -16.86
CA SER A 423 13.09 -22.17 -16.36
C SER A 423 11.98 -21.71 -15.40
N VAL A 424 11.87 -20.40 -15.15
CA VAL A 424 10.87 -19.83 -14.21
C VAL A 424 11.09 -20.32 -12.77
N ASP A 425 12.36 -20.53 -12.37
CA ASP A 425 12.77 -20.87 -11.01
C ASP A 425 13.13 -19.59 -10.23
N ASP A 426 12.12 -18.90 -9.73
CA ASP A 426 12.28 -17.57 -9.15
C ASP A 426 13.02 -17.59 -7.80
N ILE A 427 12.73 -18.57 -6.93
CA ILE A 427 13.44 -18.75 -5.66
C ILE A 427 14.92 -19.12 -5.91
N GLY A 428 15.17 -20.03 -6.85
CA GLY A 428 16.53 -20.36 -7.25
C GLY A 428 17.28 -19.16 -7.84
N SER A 429 16.61 -18.33 -8.64
CA SER A 429 17.18 -17.11 -9.22
C SER A 429 17.52 -16.08 -8.13
N LEU A 430 16.65 -15.89 -7.14
CA LEU A 430 16.94 -15.05 -5.97
C LEU A 430 18.16 -15.54 -5.19
N SER A 431 18.29 -16.85 -4.99
CA SER A 431 19.47 -17.45 -4.33
C SER A 431 20.77 -17.15 -5.07
N VAL A 432 20.76 -17.19 -6.40
CA VAL A 432 21.94 -16.83 -7.21
C VAL A 432 22.27 -15.35 -7.05
N ILE A 433 21.26 -14.46 -7.14
CA ILE A 433 21.46 -13.01 -6.97
C ILE A 433 22.01 -12.70 -5.57
N TYR A 434 21.47 -13.33 -4.52
CA TYR A 434 21.95 -13.17 -3.15
C TYR A 434 23.45 -13.49 -3.04
N ARG A 435 23.88 -14.65 -3.57
CA ARG A 435 25.31 -15.02 -3.60
C ARG A 435 26.17 -14.00 -4.35
N MET A 436 25.65 -13.44 -5.45
CA MET A 436 26.38 -12.43 -6.22
C MET A 436 26.49 -11.10 -5.46
N LEU A 437 25.49 -10.72 -4.67
CA LEU A 437 25.51 -9.51 -3.85
C LEU A 437 26.52 -9.59 -2.69
N GLU A 438 26.84 -10.79 -2.23
CA GLU A 438 27.92 -11.04 -1.25
C GLU A 438 29.33 -10.89 -1.85
N SER A 439 29.45 -10.85 -3.18
CA SER A 439 30.73 -10.63 -3.89
C SER A 439 30.94 -9.16 -4.28
N ASP A 440 32.13 -8.82 -4.77
CA ASP A 440 32.48 -7.45 -5.26
C ASP A 440 31.79 -7.06 -6.59
N ALA A 441 30.69 -7.72 -6.96
CA ALA A 441 29.95 -7.44 -8.18
C ALA A 441 29.23 -6.07 -8.13
N THR A 442 28.91 -5.52 -9.31
CA THR A 442 28.12 -4.29 -9.45
C THR A 442 26.72 -4.47 -8.87
N LYS A 443 26.48 -3.91 -7.69
CA LYS A 443 25.27 -4.18 -6.89
C LYS A 443 24.00 -3.58 -7.48
N GLY A 444 24.05 -2.40 -8.11
CA GLY A 444 22.87 -1.72 -8.69
C GLY A 444 22.05 -2.62 -9.63
N VAL A 445 22.71 -3.22 -10.63
CA VAL A 445 22.06 -4.12 -11.60
C VAL A 445 21.49 -5.39 -10.95
N LEU A 446 22.14 -5.90 -9.90
CA LEU A 446 21.68 -7.09 -9.19
C LEU A 446 20.41 -6.81 -8.37
N TYR A 447 20.38 -5.68 -7.67
CA TYR A 447 19.19 -5.23 -6.95
C TYR A 447 18.01 -4.93 -7.89
N PHE A 448 18.28 -4.37 -9.07
CA PHE A 448 17.26 -4.19 -10.10
C PHE A 448 16.69 -5.53 -10.59
N ARG A 449 17.53 -6.55 -10.80
CA ARG A 449 17.03 -7.90 -11.16
C ARG A 449 16.26 -8.56 -10.02
N GLN A 450 16.71 -8.33 -8.78
CA GLN A 450 16.04 -8.80 -7.58
C GLN A 450 14.63 -8.22 -7.49
N SER A 451 14.44 -6.92 -7.77
CA SER A 451 13.10 -6.30 -7.76
C SER A 451 12.15 -6.96 -8.76
N LEU A 452 12.61 -7.21 -9.98
CA LEU A 452 11.81 -7.90 -11.01
C LEU A 452 11.38 -9.32 -10.61
N LEU A 453 12.26 -10.08 -9.92
CA LEU A 453 11.91 -11.41 -9.41
C LEU A 453 10.93 -11.34 -8.24
N LEU A 454 11.11 -10.36 -7.35
CA LEU A 454 10.22 -10.16 -6.21
C LEU A 454 8.82 -9.74 -6.65
N LEU A 455 8.69 -8.94 -7.71
CA LEU A 455 7.39 -8.67 -8.35
C LEU A 455 6.74 -9.97 -8.87
N ARG A 456 7.50 -10.84 -9.54
CA ARG A 456 7.00 -12.15 -10.01
C ARG A 456 6.57 -13.08 -8.89
N LEU A 457 7.21 -12.98 -7.73
CA LEU A 457 6.88 -13.71 -6.50
C LEU A 457 5.78 -13.04 -5.67
N ASN A 458 5.11 -12.01 -6.21
CA ASN A 458 4.06 -11.24 -5.55
C ASN A 458 4.54 -10.62 -4.20
N CYS A 459 5.76 -10.10 -4.18
CA CYS A 459 6.39 -9.44 -3.03
C CYS A 459 6.71 -7.96 -3.36
N PRO A 460 5.69 -7.10 -3.59
CA PRO A 460 5.89 -5.74 -4.11
C PRO A 460 6.69 -4.84 -3.16
N GLU A 461 6.51 -4.96 -1.84
CA GLU A 461 7.27 -4.17 -0.87
C GLU A 461 8.77 -4.49 -0.91
N ALA A 462 9.12 -5.78 -0.98
CA ALA A 462 10.50 -6.22 -1.09
C ALA A 462 11.10 -5.81 -2.45
N ALA A 463 10.28 -5.83 -3.51
CA ALA A 463 10.68 -5.34 -4.82
C ALA A 463 11.00 -3.85 -4.79
N MET A 464 10.15 -3.04 -4.17
CA MET A 464 10.34 -1.59 -4.00
C MET A 464 11.61 -1.28 -3.22
N ARG A 465 11.84 -1.97 -2.08
CA ARG A 465 13.10 -1.86 -1.32
C ARG A 465 14.32 -2.21 -2.17
N SER A 466 14.24 -3.28 -2.96
CA SER A 466 15.32 -3.70 -3.86
C SER A 466 15.59 -2.65 -4.93
N LEU A 467 14.55 -2.04 -5.50
CA LEU A 467 14.70 -0.99 -6.50
C LEU A 467 15.31 0.31 -5.91
N GLN A 468 14.95 0.65 -4.67
CA GLN A 468 15.60 1.74 -3.92
C GLN A 468 17.10 1.45 -3.67
N LEU A 469 17.45 0.22 -3.28
CA LEU A 469 18.85 -0.21 -3.16
C LEU A 469 19.58 -0.17 -4.50
N ALA A 470 18.91 -0.50 -5.60
CA ALA A 470 19.48 -0.38 -6.94
C ALA A 470 19.88 1.06 -7.24
N ARG A 471 18.99 2.03 -6.94
CA ARG A 471 19.27 3.46 -7.05
C ARG A 471 20.45 3.90 -6.18
N GLN A 472 20.50 3.47 -4.92
CA GLN A 472 21.58 3.83 -3.99
C GLN A 472 22.94 3.28 -4.42
N HIS A 473 22.95 2.09 -5.02
CA HIS A 473 24.16 1.41 -5.50
C HIS A 473 24.37 1.53 -7.01
N ALA A 474 23.75 2.52 -7.67
CA ALA A 474 23.99 2.81 -9.07
C ALA A 474 25.47 3.18 -9.27
N ALA A 475 26.14 2.57 -10.26
CA ALA A 475 27.55 2.83 -10.52
C ALA A 475 27.76 4.13 -11.31
N THR A 476 26.72 4.56 -12.03
CA THR A 476 26.74 5.71 -12.93
C THR A 476 25.45 6.51 -12.84
N GLU A 477 25.51 7.77 -13.24
CA GLU A 477 24.34 8.66 -13.24
C GLU A 477 23.22 8.16 -14.16
N HIS A 478 23.55 7.64 -15.35
CA HIS A 478 22.55 7.15 -16.28
C HIS A 478 21.80 5.92 -15.73
N GLU A 479 22.46 5.02 -14.99
CA GLU A 479 21.81 3.90 -14.29
C GLU A 479 20.90 4.40 -13.16
N ARG A 480 21.36 5.40 -12.39
CA ARG A 480 20.57 6.01 -11.32
C ARG A 480 19.25 6.57 -11.86
N LEU A 481 19.30 7.29 -12.98
CA LEU A 481 18.12 7.83 -13.66
C LEU A 481 17.17 6.72 -14.16
N VAL A 482 17.68 5.60 -14.66
CA VAL A 482 16.85 4.44 -15.03
C VAL A 482 16.10 3.91 -13.82
N TYR A 483 16.79 3.72 -12.68
CA TYR A 483 16.16 3.19 -11.47
C TYR A 483 15.15 4.19 -10.87
N GLU A 484 15.46 5.49 -10.89
CA GLU A 484 14.48 6.54 -10.55
C GLU A 484 13.25 6.49 -11.46
N GLY A 485 13.45 6.30 -12.77
CA GLY A 485 12.34 6.18 -13.71
C GLY A 485 11.46 4.95 -13.45
N TRP A 486 12.03 3.79 -13.11
CA TRP A 486 11.23 2.63 -12.68
C TRP A 486 10.49 2.87 -11.36
N LEU A 487 11.09 3.57 -10.39
CA LEU A 487 10.42 3.93 -9.13
C LEU A 487 9.22 4.85 -9.38
N LEU A 488 9.40 5.84 -10.26
CA LEU A 488 8.35 6.78 -10.64
C LEU A 488 7.22 6.06 -11.40
N TYR A 489 7.57 5.17 -12.32
CA TYR A 489 6.60 4.35 -13.04
C TYR A 489 5.79 3.47 -12.08
N ASP A 490 6.45 2.73 -11.19
CA ASP A 490 5.79 1.85 -10.21
C ASP A 490 4.91 2.63 -9.20
N THR A 491 5.14 3.94 -9.03
CA THR A 491 4.34 4.84 -8.19
C THR A 491 3.31 5.66 -8.97
N GLY A 492 3.14 5.42 -10.27
CA GLY A 492 2.12 6.04 -11.12
C GLY A 492 2.53 7.38 -11.77
N HIS A 493 3.76 7.83 -11.59
CA HIS A 493 4.30 9.08 -12.17
C HIS A 493 4.90 8.83 -13.56
N CYS A 494 4.06 8.39 -14.52
CA CYS A 494 4.51 7.96 -15.85
C CYS A 494 5.25 9.05 -16.65
N GLU A 495 4.80 10.31 -16.59
CA GLU A 495 5.45 11.42 -17.33
C GLU A 495 6.87 11.69 -16.80
N GLU A 496 7.04 11.72 -15.48
CA GLU A 496 8.36 11.89 -14.86
C GLU A 496 9.25 10.69 -15.16
N ALA A 497 8.71 9.47 -15.16
CA ALA A 497 9.43 8.27 -15.55
C ALA A 497 9.96 8.34 -17.00
N LEU A 498 9.15 8.87 -17.93
CA LEU A 498 9.57 9.10 -19.32
C LEU A 498 10.72 10.10 -19.39
N GLN A 499 10.61 11.22 -18.68
CA GLN A 499 11.66 12.24 -18.64
C GLN A 499 12.98 11.65 -18.12
N LYS A 500 12.94 10.86 -17.05
CA LYS A 500 14.14 10.19 -16.51
C LYS A 500 14.78 9.23 -17.50
N ALA A 501 13.96 8.50 -18.27
CA ALA A 501 14.46 7.63 -19.32
C ALA A 501 15.14 8.43 -20.45
N GLU A 502 14.58 9.58 -20.84
CA GLU A 502 15.18 10.48 -21.84
C GLU A 502 16.49 11.08 -21.38
N ASP A 503 16.52 11.59 -20.15
CA ASP A 503 17.73 12.14 -19.53
C ASP A 503 18.84 11.08 -19.51
N SER A 504 18.51 9.85 -19.12
CA SER A 504 19.45 8.72 -19.13
C SER A 504 19.99 8.43 -20.55
N ILE A 505 19.11 8.36 -21.56
CA ILE A 505 19.50 8.13 -22.97
C ILE A 505 20.43 9.24 -23.48
N SER A 506 20.20 10.49 -23.07
CA SER A 506 21.01 11.64 -23.46
C SER A 506 22.44 11.56 -22.94
N ILE A 507 22.64 10.96 -21.76
CA ILE A 507 23.95 10.72 -21.16
C ILE A 507 24.61 9.49 -21.81
N GLN A 508 23.89 8.37 -21.83
CA GLN A 508 24.37 7.11 -22.38
C GLN A 508 23.23 6.26 -22.93
N ARG A 509 23.34 5.91 -24.21
CA ARG A 509 22.46 4.93 -24.85
C ARG A 509 22.66 3.55 -24.22
N SER A 510 21.68 3.10 -23.43
CA SER A 510 21.67 1.81 -22.74
C SER A 510 20.42 1.01 -23.08
N PHE A 511 20.49 -0.31 -22.96
CA PHE A 511 19.33 -1.18 -23.15
C PHE A 511 18.21 -0.79 -22.19
N GLU A 512 18.55 -0.57 -20.92
CA GLU A 512 17.59 -0.33 -19.84
C GLU A 512 16.82 0.98 -20.02
N ALA A 513 17.49 2.05 -20.48
CA ALA A 513 16.83 3.34 -20.67
C ALA A 513 15.86 3.31 -21.87
N PHE A 514 16.26 2.70 -22.99
CA PHE A 514 15.35 2.48 -24.12
C PHE A 514 14.19 1.58 -23.75
N PHE A 515 14.47 0.51 -22.99
CA PHE A 515 13.45 -0.45 -22.57
C PHE A 515 12.44 0.19 -21.60
N LEU A 516 12.89 0.96 -20.61
CA LEU A 516 12.03 1.73 -19.71
C LEU A 516 11.14 2.68 -20.52
N LYS A 517 11.72 3.51 -21.39
CA LYS A 517 10.96 4.46 -22.20
C LYS A 517 9.91 3.76 -23.07
N ALA A 518 10.29 2.66 -23.73
CA ALA A 518 9.37 1.85 -24.53
C ALA A 518 8.24 1.27 -23.68
N TYR A 519 8.56 0.79 -22.48
CA TYR A 519 7.59 0.18 -21.57
C TYR A 519 6.56 1.20 -21.08
N VAL A 520 7.01 2.36 -20.59
CA VAL A 520 6.12 3.42 -20.10
C VAL A 520 5.23 3.95 -21.23
N LEU A 521 5.77 4.14 -22.44
CA LEU A 521 4.95 4.56 -23.60
C LEU A 521 3.92 3.52 -24.04
N ALA A 522 4.28 2.24 -24.00
CA ALA A 522 3.36 1.16 -24.35
C ALA A 522 2.19 1.05 -23.36
N ASP A 523 2.44 1.35 -22.08
CA ASP A 523 1.43 1.34 -21.02
C ASP A 523 0.56 2.60 -21.01
N SER A 524 1.14 3.76 -21.34
CA SER A 524 0.47 5.06 -21.30
C SER A 524 -0.42 5.34 -22.53
N GLY A 525 -0.30 4.57 -23.61
CA GLY A 525 -0.87 4.92 -24.92
C GLY A 525 -1.81 3.86 -25.50
N VAL A 526 -3.11 4.20 -25.61
CA VAL A 526 -4.10 3.50 -26.45
C VAL A 526 -4.04 4.01 -27.91
N ASP A 527 -3.26 5.06 -28.18
CA ASP A 527 -3.13 5.65 -29.52
C ASP A 527 -2.15 4.82 -30.40
N PRO A 528 -2.60 4.32 -31.57
CA PRO A 528 -1.76 3.60 -32.54
C PRO A 528 -0.51 4.37 -32.99
N SER A 529 -0.46 5.69 -32.80
CA SER A 529 0.70 6.53 -33.13
C SER A 529 1.95 6.16 -32.30
N TYR A 530 1.77 5.69 -31.06
CA TYR A 530 2.90 5.31 -30.20
C TYR A 530 3.53 3.97 -30.58
N SER A 531 2.78 3.06 -31.21
CA SER A 531 3.28 1.72 -31.54
C SER A 531 4.52 1.76 -32.45
N ALA A 532 4.57 2.68 -33.41
CA ALA A 532 5.74 2.88 -34.27
C ALA A 532 6.96 3.37 -33.47
N THR A 533 6.76 4.29 -32.54
CA THR A 533 7.81 4.81 -31.64
C THR A 533 8.31 3.72 -30.70
N VAL A 534 7.42 2.94 -30.10
CA VAL A 534 7.76 1.82 -29.21
C VAL A 534 8.55 0.76 -29.96
N ILE A 535 8.16 0.40 -31.19
CA ILE A 535 8.92 -0.51 -32.05
C ILE A 535 10.35 0.02 -32.25
N SER A 536 10.50 1.30 -32.64
CA SER A 536 11.81 1.91 -32.85
C SER A 536 12.67 1.90 -31.57
N LEU A 537 12.07 2.16 -30.41
CA LEU A 537 12.77 2.15 -29.12
C LEU A 537 13.23 0.74 -28.74
N LEU A 538 12.39 -0.28 -28.94
CA LEU A 538 12.76 -1.67 -28.67
C LEU A 538 13.84 -2.19 -29.63
N GLU A 539 13.79 -1.80 -30.91
CA GLU A 539 14.87 -2.07 -31.87
C GLU A 539 16.18 -1.39 -31.46
N ASP A 540 16.13 -0.15 -30.99
CA ASP A 540 17.29 0.56 -30.46
C ASP A 540 17.82 -0.07 -29.18
N ALA A 541 16.95 -0.58 -28.29
CA ALA A 541 17.36 -1.37 -27.14
C ALA A 541 18.12 -2.64 -27.58
N LEU A 542 17.62 -3.35 -28.59
CA LEU A 542 18.25 -4.58 -29.12
C LEU A 542 19.61 -4.35 -29.77
N LYS A 543 19.89 -3.13 -30.27
CA LYS A 543 21.21 -2.70 -30.77
C LYS A 543 22.21 -2.45 -29.64
N CYS A 544 21.74 -2.21 -28.41
CA CYS A 544 22.61 -1.97 -27.26
C CYS A 544 23.17 -3.29 -26.67
N PRO A 545 24.38 -3.26 -26.07
CA PRO A 545 24.94 -4.42 -25.37
C PRO A 545 24.00 -4.93 -24.26
N SER A 546 23.60 -6.19 -24.36
CA SER A 546 22.67 -6.82 -23.42
C SER A 546 22.83 -8.34 -23.42
N ASP A 547 22.44 -8.97 -22.32
CA ASP A 547 22.43 -10.42 -22.18
C ASP A 547 21.21 -11.06 -22.89
N ARG A 548 21.23 -12.40 -23.00
CA ARG A 548 20.15 -13.16 -23.65
C ARG A 548 18.80 -13.00 -22.95
N LEU A 549 18.81 -12.75 -21.63
CA LEU A 549 17.57 -12.58 -20.87
C LEU A 549 16.86 -11.28 -21.29
N ARG A 550 17.58 -10.15 -21.23
CA ARG A 550 17.10 -8.83 -21.64
C ARG A 550 16.68 -8.81 -23.11
N LYS A 551 17.48 -9.40 -24.00
CA LYS A 551 17.13 -9.56 -25.42
C LYS A 551 15.83 -10.34 -25.61
N GLY A 552 15.63 -11.40 -24.82
CA GLY A 552 14.40 -12.19 -24.84
C GLY A 552 13.16 -11.37 -24.46
N GLN A 553 13.29 -10.53 -23.42
CA GLN A 553 12.21 -9.63 -22.98
C GLN A 553 11.88 -8.57 -24.03
N ALA A 554 12.90 -7.90 -24.61
CA ALA A 554 12.68 -6.92 -25.67
C ALA A 554 12.06 -7.55 -26.93
N LEU A 555 12.52 -8.72 -27.38
CA LEU A 555 11.92 -9.43 -28.51
C LEU A 555 10.47 -9.86 -28.23
N ASN A 556 10.18 -10.29 -27.00
CA ASN A 556 8.83 -10.65 -26.59
C ASN A 556 7.88 -9.44 -26.61
N ASN A 557 8.33 -8.30 -26.09
CA ASN A 557 7.55 -7.06 -26.08
C ASN A 557 7.37 -6.53 -27.50
N LEU A 558 8.42 -6.56 -28.31
CA LEU A 558 8.39 -6.15 -29.72
C LEU A 558 7.39 -7.00 -30.52
N GLY A 559 7.39 -8.32 -30.29
CA GLY A 559 6.39 -9.23 -30.85
C GLY A 559 4.98 -8.85 -30.45
N GLY A 560 4.76 -8.43 -29.19
CA GLY A 560 3.46 -7.97 -28.70
C GLY A 560 2.95 -6.74 -29.44
N VAL A 561 3.80 -5.71 -29.57
CA VAL A 561 3.47 -4.48 -30.29
C VAL A 561 3.21 -4.75 -31.77
N PHE A 562 3.95 -5.68 -32.40
CA PHE A 562 3.65 -6.09 -33.77
C PHE A 562 2.30 -6.79 -33.92
N VAL A 563 1.88 -7.59 -32.93
CA VAL A 563 0.54 -8.18 -32.92
C VAL A 563 -0.51 -7.08 -32.86
N ASP A 564 -0.32 -6.08 -32.01
CA ASP A 564 -1.27 -4.97 -31.87
C ASP A 564 -1.33 -4.09 -33.14
N CYS A 565 -0.25 -4.08 -33.93
CA CYS A 565 -0.19 -3.48 -35.27
C CYS A 565 -0.67 -4.41 -36.41
N GLU A 566 -1.26 -5.58 -36.10
CA GLU A 566 -1.67 -6.62 -37.06
C GLU A 566 -0.54 -7.19 -37.96
N LYS A 567 0.74 -6.94 -37.61
CA LYS A 567 1.91 -7.45 -38.33
C LYS A 567 2.31 -8.84 -37.82
N LEU A 568 1.44 -9.82 -38.07
CA LEU A 568 1.54 -11.16 -37.49
C LEU A 568 2.82 -11.93 -37.90
N ASP A 569 3.32 -11.72 -39.12
CA ASP A 569 4.56 -12.37 -39.59
C ASP A 569 5.79 -11.87 -38.81
N SER A 570 5.93 -10.54 -38.69
CA SER A 570 7.00 -9.92 -37.90
C SER A 570 6.91 -10.30 -36.42
N ALA A 571 5.70 -10.41 -35.87
CA ALA A 571 5.49 -10.89 -34.51
C ALA A 571 5.96 -12.36 -34.33
N ALA A 572 5.58 -13.25 -35.24
CA ALA A 572 6.02 -14.65 -35.23
C ALA A 572 7.54 -14.77 -35.29
N ASP A 573 8.21 -13.96 -36.11
CA ASP A 573 9.67 -13.93 -36.21
C ASP A 573 10.35 -13.46 -34.91
N CYS A 574 9.78 -12.45 -34.26
CA CYS A 574 10.26 -11.95 -32.96
C CYS A 574 10.14 -13.03 -31.88
N TYR A 575 8.97 -13.68 -31.75
CA TYR A 575 8.77 -14.75 -30.77
C TYR A 575 9.66 -15.97 -31.05
N THR A 576 9.80 -16.36 -32.32
CA THR A 576 10.69 -17.45 -32.71
C THR A 576 12.14 -17.13 -32.38
N SER A 577 12.57 -15.88 -32.58
CA SER A 577 13.90 -15.41 -32.21
C SER A 577 14.11 -15.39 -30.69
N ALA A 578 13.09 -14.99 -29.92
CA ALA A 578 13.11 -15.05 -28.46
C ALA A 578 13.21 -16.51 -27.95
N LEU A 579 12.50 -17.44 -28.57
CA LEU A 579 12.57 -18.88 -28.25
C LEU A 579 13.94 -19.48 -28.57
N LYS A 580 14.59 -19.07 -29.68
CA LYS A 580 15.96 -19.49 -30.01
C LYS A 580 16.98 -19.13 -28.93
N ILE A 581 16.76 -18.02 -28.21
CA ILE A 581 17.56 -17.62 -27.05
C ILE A 581 16.94 -18.05 -25.71
N ARG A 582 16.08 -19.07 -25.73
CA ARG A 582 15.46 -19.75 -24.57
C ARG A 582 14.55 -18.87 -23.69
N HIS A 583 13.97 -17.81 -24.24
CA HIS A 583 12.96 -17.02 -23.53
C HIS A 583 11.60 -17.72 -23.57
N THR A 584 11.33 -18.56 -22.56
CA THR A 584 10.16 -19.46 -22.50
C THR A 584 8.81 -18.75 -22.62
N ARG A 585 8.66 -17.54 -22.08
CA ARG A 585 7.41 -16.76 -22.17
C ARG A 585 6.99 -16.42 -23.61
N ALA A 586 7.91 -16.46 -24.58
CA ALA A 586 7.58 -16.19 -25.98
C ALA A 586 6.62 -17.25 -26.59
N HIS A 587 6.49 -18.44 -25.99
CA HIS A 587 5.47 -19.42 -26.37
C HIS A 587 4.05 -18.83 -26.28
N GLN A 588 3.76 -18.02 -25.26
CA GLN A 588 2.47 -17.36 -25.08
C GLN A 588 2.16 -16.39 -26.23
N GLY A 589 3.16 -15.58 -26.61
CA GLY A 589 3.02 -14.65 -27.72
C GLY A 589 2.81 -15.34 -29.06
N LEU A 590 3.54 -16.43 -29.32
CA LEU A 590 3.39 -17.22 -30.54
C LEU A 590 2.02 -17.92 -30.61
N ALA A 591 1.50 -18.40 -29.48
CA ALA A 591 0.14 -18.94 -29.40
C ALA A 591 -0.91 -17.87 -29.76
N ARG A 592 -0.78 -16.63 -29.26
CA ARG A 592 -1.63 -15.49 -29.65
C ARG A 592 -1.58 -15.24 -31.17
N VAL A 593 -0.41 -15.32 -31.79
CA VAL A 593 -0.28 -15.17 -33.26
C VAL A 593 -1.01 -16.29 -34.01
N HIS A 594 -0.87 -17.55 -33.58
CA HIS A 594 -1.59 -18.68 -34.19
C HIS A 594 -3.10 -18.53 -34.07
N TYR A 595 -3.58 -18.09 -32.91
CA TYR A 595 -5.00 -17.82 -32.67
C TYR A 595 -5.54 -16.71 -33.59
N LEU A 596 -4.80 -15.61 -33.75
CA LEU A 596 -5.19 -14.50 -34.65
C LEU A 596 -5.15 -14.90 -36.14
N ARG A 597 -4.35 -15.91 -36.50
CA ARG A 597 -4.40 -16.57 -37.82
C ARG A 597 -5.51 -17.61 -37.93
N ASN A 598 -6.44 -17.65 -36.97
CA ASN A 598 -7.56 -18.56 -36.90
C ASN A 598 -7.16 -20.05 -36.80
N ASN A 599 -5.99 -20.34 -36.21
CA ASN A 599 -5.51 -21.69 -35.94
C ASN A 599 -5.44 -21.94 -34.43
N ARG A 600 -6.59 -22.33 -33.85
CA ARG A 600 -6.73 -22.61 -32.42
C ARG A 600 -5.93 -23.82 -31.97
N ASP A 601 -5.89 -24.89 -32.77
CA ASP A 601 -5.15 -26.11 -32.45
C ASP A 601 -3.64 -25.82 -32.32
N ALA A 602 -3.07 -25.06 -33.24
CA ALA A 602 -1.66 -24.66 -33.16
C ALA A 602 -1.38 -23.77 -31.93
N ALA A 603 -2.31 -22.87 -31.57
CA ALA A 603 -2.19 -22.06 -30.36
C ALA A 603 -2.23 -22.92 -29.09
N TYR A 604 -3.13 -23.90 -29.03
CA TYR A 604 -3.24 -24.85 -27.93
C TYR A 604 -1.95 -25.68 -27.77
N GLU A 605 -1.43 -26.24 -28.87
CA GLU A 605 -0.19 -27.02 -28.88
C GLU A 605 1.04 -26.19 -28.48
N GLU A 606 1.11 -24.92 -28.90
CA GLU A 606 2.17 -24.01 -28.48
C GLU A 606 2.14 -23.73 -26.97
N MET A 607 0.94 -23.57 -26.39
CA MET A 607 0.78 -23.43 -24.95
C MET A 607 1.08 -24.72 -24.19
N THR A 608 0.77 -25.89 -24.74
CA THR A 608 1.16 -27.19 -24.16
C THR A 608 2.68 -27.31 -24.05
N ARG A 609 3.42 -26.86 -25.08
CA ARG A 609 4.89 -26.78 -25.02
C ARG A 609 5.42 -25.85 -23.93
N LEU A 610 4.69 -24.78 -23.58
CA LEU A 610 5.05 -23.92 -22.44
C LEU A 610 4.84 -24.63 -21.10
N ILE A 611 3.72 -25.35 -20.95
CA ILE A 611 3.37 -26.09 -19.73
C ILE A 611 4.44 -27.15 -19.42
N GLU A 612 4.96 -27.85 -20.42
CA GLU A 612 6.01 -28.86 -20.26
C GLU A 612 7.35 -28.30 -19.73
N LYS A 613 7.63 -27.00 -19.97
CA LYS A 613 8.89 -26.35 -19.60
C LYS A 613 8.82 -25.53 -18.31
N ALA A 614 7.64 -25.10 -17.90
CA ALA A 614 7.47 -24.19 -16.77
C ALA A 614 7.36 -24.95 -15.44
N LYS A 615 8.20 -24.59 -14.45
CA LYS A 615 8.08 -25.13 -13.08
C LYS A 615 6.82 -24.65 -12.35
N ASN A 616 6.30 -23.47 -12.71
CA ASN A 616 5.04 -22.92 -12.21
C ASN A 616 4.12 -22.62 -13.42
N ASN A 617 3.20 -23.54 -13.70
CA ASN A 617 2.46 -23.60 -14.95
C ASN A 617 1.02 -23.06 -14.85
N ALA A 618 0.57 -22.56 -13.70
CA ALA A 618 -0.78 -22.04 -13.55
C ALA A 618 -1.11 -20.93 -14.57
N SER A 619 -0.15 -20.07 -14.96
CA SER A 619 -0.41 -19.02 -15.98
C SER A 619 -0.47 -19.60 -17.38
N ALA A 620 0.28 -20.66 -17.62
CA ALA A 620 0.26 -21.34 -18.90
C ALA A 620 -1.08 -22.07 -19.10
N TYR A 621 -1.61 -22.77 -18.08
CA TYR A 621 -2.95 -23.36 -18.15
C TYR A 621 -4.05 -22.32 -18.34
N GLU A 622 -4.00 -21.21 -17.59
CA GLU A 622 -4.96 -20.11 -17.74
C GLU A 622 -4.96 -19.56 -19.17
N LYS A 623 -3.77 -19.28 -19.72
CA LYS A 623 -3.64 -18.77 -21.09
C LYS A 623 -4.05 -19.80 -22.14
N ARG A 624 -3.78 -21.08 -21.92
CA ARG A 624 -4.23 -22.16 -22.81
C ARG A 624 -5.75 -22.29 -22.84
N SER A 625 -6.41 -22.01 -21.71
CA SER A 625 -7.86 -22.09 -21.58
C SER A 625 -8.62 -21.14 -22.52
N GLU A 626 -7.95 -20.07 -22.99
CA GLU A 626 -8.45 -19.11 -23.99
C GLU A 626 -8.53 -19.71 -25.42
N TYR A 627 -7.81 -20.81 -25.67
CA TYR A 627 -7.66 -21.42 -27.01
C TYR A 627 -8.39 -22.75 -27.18
N CYS A 628 -9.06 -23.26 -26.14
CA CYS A 628 -9.74 -24.55 -26.19
C CYS A 628 -11.28 -24.43 -26.12
N GLU A 629 -11.95 -25.55 -26.37
CA GLU A 629 -13.40 -25.65 -26.25
C GLU A 629 -13.86 -25.66 -24.79
N ARG A 630 -15.14 -25.31 -24.56
CA ARG A 630 -15.70 -25.04 -23.22
C ARG A 630 -15.38 -26.11 -22.17
N GLU A 631 -15.45 -27.40 -22.50
CA GLU A 631 -15.15 -28.48 -21.54
C GLU A 631 -13.67 -28.55 -21.15
N GLN A 632 -12.79 -28.37 -22.14
CA GLN A 632 -11.34 -28.30 -21.91
C GLN A 632 -10.98 -27.03 -21.14
N THR A 633 -11.63 -25.90 -21.42
CA THR A 633 -11.45 -24.64 -20.69
C THR A 633 -11.79 -24.84 -19.22
N MET A 634 -12.90 -25.50 -18.90
CA MET A 634 -13.29 -25.79 -17.51
C MET A 634 -12.26 -26.68 -16.80
N THR A 635 -11.71 -27.66 -17.51
CA THR A 635 -10.69 -28.57 -16.96
C THR A 635 -9.37 -27.83 -16.69
N ASP A 636 -8.90 -27.04 -17.66
CA ASP A 636 -7.69 -26.21 -17.49
C ASP A 636 -7.89 -25.21 -16.35
N LEU A 637 -9.02 -24.48 -16.31
CA LEU A 637 -9.30 -23.52 -15.23
C LEU A 637 -9.45 -24.17 -13.85
N GLN A 638 -9.93 -25.42 -13.78
CA GLN A 638 -9.90 -26.18 -12.54
C GLN A 638 -8.47 -26.46 -12.09
N THR A 639 -7.58 -26.88 -13.00
CA THR A 639 -6.16 -27.06 -12.67
C THR A 639 -5.49 -25.75 -12.24
N VAL A 640 -5.85 -24.61 -12.87
CA VAL A 640 -5.36 -23.29 -12.46
C VAL A 640 -5.70 -23.03 -10.99
N THR A 641 -6.96 -23.21 -10.56
CA THR A 641 -7.35 -22.96 -9.16
C THR A 641 -6.73 -23.94 -8.16
N GLN A 642 -6.29 -25.13 -8.61
CA GLN A 642 -5.58 -26.09 -7.75
C GLN A 642 -4.11 -25.71 -7.53
N LEU A 643 -3.48 -25.13 -8.56
CA LEU A 643 -2.09 -24.72 -8.57
C LEU A 643 -1.90 -23.31 -7.98
N ASP A 644 -2.77 -22.39 -8.36
CA ASP A 644 -2.78 -20.99 -7.94
C ASP A 644 -4.24 -20.51 -7.74
N PRO A 645 -4.79 -20.65 -6.52
CA PRO A 645 -6.13 -20.20 -6.19
C PRO A 645 -6.27 -18.67 -6.17
N LEU A 646 -5.17 -17.91 -6.23
CA LEU A 646 -5.23 -16.44 -6.23
C LEU A 646 -5.55 -15.88 -7.62
N ARG A 647 -5.59 -16.70 -8.67
CA ARG A 647 -5.99 -16.29 -10.02
C ARG A 647 -7.48 -15.97 -10.07
N VAL A 648 -7.80 -14.77 -10.53
CA VAL A 648 -9.18 -14.25 -10.57
C VAL A 648 -9.96 -14.78 -11.77
N TYR A 649 -9.31 -14.93 -12.93
CA TYR A 649 -9.94 -15.32 -14.19
C TYR A 649 -10.74 -16.64 -14.12
N PRO A 650 -10.21 -17.74 -13.54
CA PRO A 650 -10.95 -19.00 -13.42
C PRO A 650 -12.31 -18.87 -12.74
N TYR A 651 -12.40 -18.11 -11.64
CA TYR A 651 -13.65 -17.93 -10.91
C TYR A 651 -14.66 -17.11 -11.71
N ARG A 652 -14.21 -16.03 -12.37
CA ARG A 652 -15.06 -15.21 -13.24
C ARG A 652 -15.66 -16.03 -14.37
N TYR A 653 -14.83 -16.78 -15.08
CA TYR A 653 -15.26 -17.60 -16.21
C TYR A 653 -16.26 -18.67 -15.77
N ARG A 654 -15.94 -19.44 -14.71
CA ARG A 654 -16.83 -20.48 -14.17
C ARG A 654 -18.16 -19.91 -13.70
N ALA A 655 -18.15 -18.76 -13.02
CA ALA A 655 -19.36 -18.12 -12.54
C ALA A 655 -20.24 -17.61 -13.70
N ALA A 656 -19.63 -17.03 -14.75
CA ALA A 656 -20.36 -16.63 -15.96
C ALA A 656 -20.99 -17.84 -16.67
N VAL A 657 -20.23 -18.94 -16.82
CA VAL A 657 -20.73 -20.20 -17.39
C VAL A 657 -21.90 -20.77 -16.60
N LEU A 658 -21.87 -20.68 -15.26
CA LEU A 658 -22.97 -21.09 -14.39
C LEU A 658 -24.19 -20.17 -14.54
N MET A 659 -23.98 -18.86 -14.65
CA MET A 659 -25.04 -17.88 -14.90
C MET A 659 -25.75 -18.14 -16.23
N ASP A 660 -25.00 -18.35 -17.31
CA ASP A 660 -25.54 -18.71 -18.64
C ASP A 660 -26.31 -20.04 -18.62
N SER A 661 -25.96 -20.92 -17.68
CA SER A 661 -26.62 -22.20 -17.46
C SER A 661 -27.81 -22.10 -16.49
N HIS A 662 -28.26 -20.88 -16.15
CA HIS A 662 -29.33 -20.56 -15.20
C HIS A 662 -29.10 -21.09 -13.77
N LYS A 663 -27.84 -21.29 -13.37
CA LYS A 663 -27.45 -21.72 -12.03
C LYS A 663 -26.96 -20.54 -11.18
N GLU A 664 -27.81 -19.53 -11.03
CA GLU A 664 -27.47 -18.22 -10.43
C GLU A 664 -26.89 -18.34 -9.00
N LYS A 665 -27.48 -19.22 -8.18
CA LYS A 665 -27.02 -19.46 -6.80
C LYS A 665 -25.60 -20.06 -6.76
N GLU A 666 -25.31 -20.99 -7.66
CA GLU A 666 -23.98 -21.61 -7.76
C GLU A 666 -22.95 -20.60 -8.28
N ALA A 667 -23.34 -19.74 -9.23
CA ALA A 667 -22.49 -18.67 -9.75
C ALA A 667 -22.09 -17.66 -8.65
N ILE A 668 -23.06 -17.18 -7.87
CA ILE A 668 -22.80 -16.27 -6.73
C ILE A 668 -21.96 -16.97 -5.66
N ALA A 669 -22.20 -18.25 -5.39
CA ALA A 669 -21.40 -19.04 -4.44
C ALA A 669 -19.94 -19.21 -4.91
N GLU A 670 -19.69 -19.42 -6.21
CA GLU A 670 -18.35 -19.49 -6.78
C GLU A 670 -17.55 -18.20 -6.53
N LEU A 671 -18.14 -17.04 -6.83
CA LEU A 671 -17.52 -15.74 -6.57
C LEU A 671 -17.36 -15.47 -5.08
N THR A 672 -18.36 -15.84 -4.28
CA THR A 672 -18.31 -15.64 -2.81
C THR A 672 -17.19 -16.41 -2.16
N ARG A 673 -16.91 -17.65 -2.62
CA ARG A 673 -15.76 -18.42 -2.13
C ARG A 673 -14.45 -17.72 -2.46
N ALA A 674 -14.28 -17.24 -3.69
CA ALA A 674 -13.05 -16.55 -4.09
C ALA A 674 -12.84 -15.23 -3.33
N ILE A 675 -13.89 -14.40 -3.21
CA ILE A 675 -13.85 -13.11 -2.49
C ILE A 675 -13.51 -13.30 -1.00
N ALA A 676 -13.86 -14.44 -0.40
CA ALA A 676 -13.59 -14.70 1.01
C ALA A 676 -12.09 -14.76 1.36
N PHE A 677 -11.23 -15.17 0.43
CA PHE A 677 -9.78 -15.22 0.64
C PHE A 677 -8.99 -14.26 -0.26
N LYS A 678 -9.59 -13.73 -1.32
CA LYS A 678 -9.02 -12.67 -2.16
C LYS A 678 -10.13 -11.74 -2.64
N ALA A 679 -10.30 -10.61 -1.95
CA ALA A 679 -11.13 -9.53 -2.45
C ALA A 679 -10.45 -8.91 -3.68
N ASP A 680 -11.18 -8.85 -4.79
CA ASP A 680 -10.70 -8.31 -6.06
C ASP A 680 -11.81 -7.48 -6.70
N LEU A 681 -11.44 -6.35 -7.32
CA LEU A 681 -12.36 -5.42 -7.94
C LEU A 681 -13.27 -6.10 -8.97
N HIS A 682 -12.72 -6.96 -9.82
CA HIS A 682 -13.47 -7.64 -10.88
C HIS A 682 -14.42 -8.70 -10.34
N LEU A 683 -14.04 -9.40 -9.26
CA LEU A 683 -14.92 -10.37 -8.61
C LEU A 683 -16.10 -9.68 -7.94
N LEU A 684 -15.84 -8.56 -7.25
CA LEU A 684 -16.87 -7.75 -6.60
C LEU A 684 -17.82 -7.13 -7.63
N HIS A 685 -17.28 -6.56 -8.71
CA HIS A 685 -18.09 -6.01 -9.80
C HIS A 685 -19.00 -7.07 -10.43
N LEU A 686 -18.45 -8.25 -10.77
CA LEU A 686 -19.23 -9.33 -11.36
C LEU A 686 -20.30 -9.87 -10.41
N ARG A 687 -19.98 -10.02 -9.11
CA ARG A 687 -20.97 -10.48 -8.13
C ARG A 687 -22.05 -9.43 -7.88
N ALA A 688 -21.70 -8.14 -7.88
CA ALA A 688 -22.67 -7.05 -7.80
C ALA A 688 -23.65 -7.07 -8.98
N ALA A 689 -23.14 -7.26 -10.22
CA ALA A 689 -23.98 -7.40 -11.41
C ALA A 689 -24.89 -8.63 -11.35
N PHE A 690 -24.40 -9.75 -10.80
CA PHE A 690 -25.22 -10.94 -10.57
C PHE A 690 -26.32 -10.70 -9.52
N HIS A 691 -26.00 -9.99 -8.44
CA HIS A 691 -26.99 -9.58 -7.44
C HIS A 691 -28.05 -8.63 -8.02
N GLU A 692 -27.65 -7.67 -8.86
CA GLU A 692 -28.59 -6.82 -9.59
C GLU A 692 -29.52 -7.65 -10.48
N HIS A 693 -28.97 -8.58 -11.27
CA HIS A 693 -29.75 -9.43 -12.18
C HIS A 693 -30.84 -10.24 -11.46
N ILE A 694 -30.55 -10.75 -10.26
CA ILE A 694 -31.52 -11.50 -9.45
C ILE A 694 -32.44 -10.60 -8.59
N GLY A 695 -32.25 -9.29 -8.61
CA GLY A 695 -33.01 -8.31 -7.84
C GLY A 695 -32.59 -8.14 -6.37
N ASP A 696 -31.42 -8.64 -5.97
CA ASP A 696 -30.86 -8.47 -4.62
C ASP A 696 -30.08 -7.14 -4.52
N VAL A 697 -30.83 -6.03 -4.55
CA VAL A 697 -30.33 -4.65 -4.47
C VAL A 697 -29.40 -4.42 -3.25
N PRO A 698 -29.73 -4.87 -2.03
CA PRO A 698 -28.85 -4.67 -0.86
C PRO A 698 -27.48 -5.32 -1.01
N SER A 699 -27.41 -6.56 -1.51
CA SER A 699 -26.13 -7.24 -1.73
C SER A 699 -25.33 -6.61 -2.87
N ALA A 700 -26.00 -6.17 -3.94
CA ALA A 700 -25.36 -5.44 -5.02
C ALA A 700 -24.71 -4.14 -4.51
N LEU A 701 -25.44 -3.31 -3.75
CA LEU A 701 -24.90 -2.07 -3.19
C LEU A 701 -23.78 -2.29 -2.17
N ARG A 702 -23.81 -3.42 -1.44
CA ARG A 702 -22.72 -3.80 -0.54
C ARG A 702 -21.45 -4.08 -1.33
N ASP A 703 -21.54 -4.85 -2.41
CA ASP A 703 -20.40 -5.17 -3.25
C ASP A 703 -19.90 -3.95 -4.03
N CYS A 704 -20.80 -3.04 -4.45
CA CYS A 704 -20.44 -1.73 -5.02
C CYS A 704 -19.56 -0.93 -4.05
N ARG A 705 -19.99 -0.84 -2.78
CA ARG A 705 -19.25 -0.12 -1.74
C ARG A 705 -17.88 -0.75 -1.48
N ALA A 706 -17.81 -2.09 -1.46
CA ALA A 706 -16.55 -2.79 -1.29
C ALA A 706 -15.59 -2.54 -2.47
N ALA A 707 -16.08 -2.58 -3.70
CA ALA A 707 -15.30 -2.30 -4.91
C ALA A 707 -14.79 -0.84 -4.95
N LEU A 708 -15.66 0.14 -4.66
CA LEU A 708 -15.29 1.55 -4.60
C LEU A 708 -14.37 1.89 -3.43
N SER A 709 -14.29 1.02 -2.42
CA SER A 709 -13.28 1.15 -1.36
C SER A 709 -11.89 0.69 -1.83
N LEU A 710 -11.82 -0.17 -2.85
CA LEU A 710 -10.57 -0.59 -3.49
C LEU A 710 -10.12 0.42 -4.56
N ASP A 711 -11.06 0.89 -5.38
CA ASP A 711 -10.84 1.92 -6.39
C ASP A 711 -12.02 2.92 -6.39
N PRO A 712 -11.87 4.10 -5.73
CA PRO A 712 -12.91 5.11 -5.68
C PRO A 712 -13.32 5.70 -7.02
N ASN A 713 -12.46 5.60 -8.04
CA ASN A 713 -12.66 6.23 -9.35
C ASN A 713 -13.09 5.22 -10.43
N HIS A 714 -13.40 3.97 -10.05
CA HIS A 714 -13.80 2.94 -11.01
C HIS A 714 -15.16 3.27 -11.67
N GLN A 715 -15.12 3.72 -12.92
CA GLN A 715 -16.28 4.25 -13.65
C GLN A 715 -17.42 3.24 -13.79
N GLU A 716 -17.14 2.02 -14.24
CA GLU A 716 -18.16 0.97 -14.42
C GLU A 716 -18.92 0.68 -13.11
N MET A 717 -18.18 0.69 -11.98
CA MET A 717 -18.77 0.44 -10.67
C MET A 717 -19.64 1.61 -10.20
N LEU A 718 -19.24 2.86 -10.47
CA LEU A 718 -20.06 4.04 -10.20
C LEU A 718 -21.35 4.04 -11.03
N GLU A 719 -21.29 3.59 -12.29
CA GLU A 719 -22.46 3.46 -13.15
C GLU A 719 -23.41 2.36 -12.66
N LEU A 720 -22.88 1.20 -12.28
CA LEU A 720 -23.67 0.12 -11.70
C LEU A 720 -24.32 0.57 -10.39
N GLN A 721 -23.58 1.25 -9.51
CA GLN A 721 -24.14 1.78 -8.26
C GLN A 721 -25.29 2.76 -8.51
N LYS A 722 -25.15 3.69 -9.46
CA LYS A 722 -26.22 4.63 -9.84
C LYS A 722 -27.45 3.88 -10.34
N ARG A 723 -27.27 2.87 -11.20
CA ARG A 723 -28.34 2.05 -11.76
C ARG A 723 -29.10 1.27 -10.67
N VAL A 724 -28.36 0.64 -9.77
CA VAL A 724 -28.93 -0.11 -8.64
C VAL A 724 -29.67 0.83 -7.68
N ASN A 725 -29.16 2.03 -7.41
CA ASN A 725 -29.86 3.04 -6.59
C ASN A 725 -31.17 3.51 -7.23
N THR A 726 -31.27 3.58 -8.56
CA THR A 726 -32.54 3.94 -9.22
C THR A 726 -33.62 2.85 -9.14
N GLN A 727 -33.24 1.63 -8.72
CA GLN A 727 -34.14 0.52 -8.49
C GLN A 727 -34.64 0.44 -7.03
N GLU A 728 -34.17 1.34 -6.14
CA GLU A 728 -34.76 1.50 -4.80
C GLU A 728 -36.16 2.14 -4.92
N PRO A 729 -37.22 1.52 -4.36
CA PRO A 729 -38.60 2.00 -4.46
C PRO A 729 -38.89 3.28 -3.67
#